data_AF-A0A2M7Z876-F1
#
_entry.id   AF-A0A2M7Z876-F1
#
_cell.length_a   1.000
_cell.length_b   1.000
_cell.length_c   1.000
_cell.angle_alpha   90.00
_cell.angle_beta   90.00
_cell.angle_gamma   90.00
#
_symmetry.space_group_name_H-M   'P 1'
#
loop_
_entity.id
_entity.type
_entity.pdbx_description
1 polymer ?
#
loop_
_entity_poly.entity_id
_entity_poly.type
_entity_poly.pdbx_seq_one_letter_code
_entity_poly.pdbx_strand_id
1 'polypeptide(L)'
;MPIKNIIKNNLFDYSQLNVDQLAADFEVQINKGLSQAEAEKRMDNYGPNEVAAKEIMWWHILFNQFKSSFIYLLFGAAFLAFILGEFLNGATIVLFLMINTALGFYQEFRSEQTLKLIKQYAPHFAKVIRQGREVNVAVKDLVPGDVVILETGDIVPADVRFTAAHDLTVNESILTGESVAVKKTHERLAQKPSEYYQAVNLGLAGTTVVNGKATGVVIKTGRESALGSIAKLTMETVHVSSFVKGINRFSKFIIYLVTFTLVFIVVMNFLIKAGQVDAIGLLIFAIALAVSVIPEALPAVTTFSLARGALRMAKKKVVVKRLSAIEDLGGISILCTDKTGTLTENKLKVSELFGENKNEVLIYANLGNSSGQAKKLEPFDIALMKKLNRAEKNEIKKYDRLDELPFDPARRRNSVLVRQGGDYELIVRGAPEVILNICHNLPPAKKDEISQWVAQRGRLGMRTLAVAKKKVSSHLPSKDDGVFGQQEKELEFLGVVAFIDPIKETTGEAIEQAEKLGVQIKILTGDSPEVAGAVAFKLGLIKQPEQVVSGEKFECLNAKKQRELINQTTVFARVSPEQKFKIIELLEEQNEIGFLGEGINDAPALKISSVSLVVQGAADIARDAADIVLLQKSLKVIVDGIKEGRSVFANTIKYIKATMASNFGNFY
;
A
#
# COMPACT_ATOMS: atom_id res chain seq x y z
N MET A 1 -7.42 -27.93 -32.27
CA MET A 1 -5.99 -28.24 -32.01
C MET A 1 -5.64 -27.73 -30.63
N PRO A 2 -4.78 -28.40 -29.84
CA PRO A 2 -4.53 -27.98 -28.46
C PRO A 2 -3.66 -26.73 -28.46
N ILE A 3 -4.08 -25.73 -27.70
CA ILE A 3 -3.48 -24.39 -27.49
C ILE A 3 -2.03 -24.47 -26.93
N LYS A 4 -1.55 -25.66 -26.55
CA LYS A 4 -0.21 -25.93 -25.98
C LYS A 4 0.99 -25.57 -26.89
N ASN A 5 0.78 -25.29 -28.17
CA ASN A 5 1.87 -24.96 -29.11
C ASN A 5 2.05 -23.44 -29.38
N ILE A 6 1.26 -22.58 -28.73
CA ILE A 6 1.32 -21.13 -29.00
C ILE A 6 2.42 -20.45 -28.17
N ILE A 7 2.72 -20.94 -26.98
CA ILE A 7 3.71 -20.30 -26.11
C ILE A 7 5.12 -20.72 -26.49
N LYS A 8 5.89 -19.79 -27.09
CA LYS A 8 7.32 -19.96 -27.32
C LYS A 8 8.06 -20.13 -26.00
N ASN A 9 8.99 -21.09 -25.97
CA ASN A 9 9.76 -21.43 -24.77
C ASN A 9 10.57 -20.23 -24.22
N ASN A 10 11.11 -19.38 -25.08
CA ASN A 10 11.90 -18.23 -24.67
C ASN A 10 11.07 -16.93 -24.76
N LEU A 11 11.03 -16.18 -23.66
CA LEU A 11 10.35 -14.89 -23.55
C LEU A 11 10.81 -13.89 -24.64
N PHE A 12 12.09 -13.91 -25.00
CA PHE A 12 12.64 -12.96 -25.98
C PHE A 12 12.16 -13.22 -27.40
N ASP A 13 11.59 -14.40 -27.70
CA ASP A 13 11.07 -14.69 -29.05
C ASP A 13 9.85 -13.85 -29.43
N TYR A 14 9.17 -13.25 -28.44
CA TYR A 14 8.04 -12.35 -28.67
C TYR A 14 8.47 -10.92 -29.01
N SER A 15 9.71 -10.54 -28.69
CA SER A 15 10.24 -9.20 -28.99
C SER A 15 10.39 -8.94 -30.49
N GLN A 16 10.52 -10.00 -31.29
CA GLN A 16 10.66 -9.92 -32.75
C GLN A 16 9.33 -10.02 -33.49
N LEU A 17 8.20 -10.18 -32.80
CA LEU A 17 6.89 -10.24 -33.44
C LEU A 17 6.33 -8.83 -33.67
N ASN A 18 5.70 -8.64 -34.83
CA ASN A 18 4.81 -7.51 -35.08
C ASN A 18 3.49 -7.70 -34.32
N VAL A 19 2.77 -6.60 -34.08
CA VAL A 19 1.50 -6.62 -33.32
C VAL A 19 0.46 -7.54 -33.98
N ASP A 20 0.35 -7.55 -35.32
CA ASP A 20 -0.60 -8.41 -36.03
C ASP A 20 -0.25 -9.90 -35.92
N GLN A 21 1.04 -10.23 -35.95
CA GLN A 21 1.52 -11.61 -35.77
C GLN A 21 1.28 -12.08 -34.34
N LEU A 22 1.56 -11.23 -33.36
CA LEU A 22 1.28 -11.50 -31.96
C LEU A 22 -0.23 -11.71 -31.71
N ALA A 23 -1.08 -10.87 -32.30
CA ALA A 23 -2.53 -10.98 -32.23
C ALA A 23 -3.03 -12.31 -32.85
N ALA A 24 -2.44 -12.72 -33.98
CA ALA A 24 -2.74 -14.00 -34.61
C ALA A 24 -2.27 -15.20 -33.76
N ASP A 25 -1.04 -15.16 -33.25
CA ASP A 25 -0.45 -16.22 -32.42
C ASP A 25 -1.32 -16.48 -31.18
N PHE A 26 -1.78 -15.43 -30.50
CA PHE A 26 -2.62 -15.54 -29.31
C PHE A 26 -4.13 -15.58 -29.60
N GLU A 27 -4.54 -15.63 -30.87
CA GLU A 27 -5.93 -15.62 -31.34
C GLU A 27 -6.78 -14.51 -30.69
N VAL A 28 -6.24 -13.29 -30.60
CA VAL A 28 -6.87 -12.16 -29.90
C VAL A 28 -6.92 -10.90 -30.77
N GLN A 29 -8.07 -10.21 -30.76
CA GLN A 29 -8.18 -8.88 -31.36
C GLN A 29 -7.79 -7.82 -30.32
N ILE A 30 -6.70 -7.09 -30.52
CA ILE A 30 -6.15 -6.13 -29.52
C ILE A 30 -7.21 -5.15 -28.99
N ASN A 31 -8.08 -4.64 -29.87
CA ASN A 31 -9.10 -3.64 -29.50
C ASN A 31 -10.30 -4.25 -28.75
N LYS A 32 -10.51 -5.56 -28.85
CA LYS A 32 -11.62 -6.26 -28.18
C LYS A 32 -11.17 -7.16 -27.03
N GLY A 33 -9.91 -7.57 -27.02
CA GLY A 33 -9.37 -8.56 -26.09
C GLY A 33 -10.08 -9.92 -26.16
N LEU A 34 -9.91 -10.72 -25.12
CA LEU A 34 -10.47 -12.06 -25.03
C LEU A 34 -11.97 -12.06 -24.67
N SER A 35 -12.65 -13.15 -24.99
CA SER A 35 -13.97 -13.46 -24.44
C SER A 35 -13.85 -14.12 -23.07
N GLN A 36 -14.88 -13.98 -22.23
CA GLN A 36 -14.88 -14.58 -20.89
C GLN A 36 -14.71 -16.12 -20.95
N ALA A 37 -15.40 -16.79 -21.87
CA ALA A 37 -15.33 -18.25 -22.04
C ALA A 37 -13.92 -18.72 -22.47
N GLU A 38 -13.24 -17.95 -23.33
CA GLU A 38 -11.88 -18.28 -23.76
C GLU A 38 -10.87 -18.03 -22.63
N ALA A 39 -11.07 -16.97 -21.84
CA ALA A 39 -10.24 -16.71 -20.66
C ALA A 39 -10.34 -17.86 -19.63
N GLU A 40 -11.55 -18.34 -19.36
CA GLU A 40 -11.78 -19.50 -18.46
C GLU A 40 -11.13 -20.78 -19.01
N LYS A 41 -11.29 -21.06 -20.30
CA LYS A 41 -10.63 -22.20 -20.94
C LYS A 41 -9.10 -22.12 -20.87
N ARG A 42 -8.53 -20.93 -21.00
CA ARG A 42 -7.07 -20.73 -20.86
C ARG A 42 -6.63 -20.84 -19.40
N MET A 43 -7.45 -20.43 -18.44
CA MET A 43 -7.20 -20.61 -17.01
C MET A 43 -7.04 -22.09 -16.66
N ASP A 44 -7.91 -22.96 -17.19
CA ASP A 44 -7.81 -24.41 -16.96
C ASP A 44 -6.52 -25.02 -17.53
N ASN A 45 -5.97 -24.43 -18.60
CA ASN A 45 -4.79 -24.96 -19.28
C ASN A 45 -3.46 -24.43 -18.70
N TYR A 46 -3.41 -23.14 -18.36
CA TYR A 46 -2.18 -22.46 -17.93
C TYR A 46 -2.10 -22.28 -16.40
N GLY A 47 -3.23 -22.39 -15.71
CA GLY A 47 -3.33 -22.13 -14.28
C GLY A 47 -3.30 -20.64 -13.93
N PRO A 48 -3.41 -20.31 -12.63
CA PRO A 48 -3.46 -18.93 -12.16
C PRO A 48 -2.10 -18.22 -12.35
N ASN A 49 -2.16 -16.92 -12.61
CA ASN A 49 -1.01 -16.04 -12.71
C ASN A 49 -0.43 -15.72 -11.31
N GLU A 50 0.20 -16.72 -10.71
CA GLU A 50 0.90 -16.60 -9.43
C GLU A 50 2.25 -17.33 -9.49
N VAL A 51 3.30 -16.72 -8.94
CA VAL A 51 4.66 -17.30 -8.86
C VAL A 51 4.73 -18.48 -7.85
N ALA A 52 3.59 -18.82 -7.26
CA ALA A 52 3.32 -19.81 -6.22
C ALA A 52 3.78 -19.39 -4.81
N ALA A 53 2.82 -19.03 -3.96
CA ALA A 53 2.84 -19.61 -2.62
C ALA A 53 2.49 -21.09 -2.80
N LYS A 54 3.36 -22.03 -2.40
CA LYS A 54 2.94 -23.44 -2.32
C LYS A 54 1.67 -23.49 -1.47
N GLU A 55 0.58 -24.02 -2.01
CA GLU A 55 -0.53 -24.40 -1.15
C GLU A 55 0.01 -25.41 -0.14
N ILE A 56 0.02 -25.02 1.13
CA ILE A 56 0.48 -25.90 2.20
C ILE A 56 -0.58 -27.00 2.32
N MET A 57 -0.26 -28.16 1.75
CA MET A 57 -1.12 -29.34 1.84
C MET A 57 -1.06 -29.90 3.26
N TRP A 58 -2.13 -30.58 3.68
CA TRP A 58 -2.25 -31.08 5.05
C TRP A 58 -1.07 -31.97 5.49
N TRP A 59 -0.54 -32.81 4.61
CA TRP A 59 0.60 -33.67 4.95
C TRP A 59 1.90 -32.87 5.21
N HIS A 60 2.10 -31.72 4.58
CA HIS A 60 3.25 -30.86 4.88
C HIS A 60 3.17 -30.30 6.30
N ILE A 61 1.97 -29.90 6.74
CA ILE A 61 1.71 -29.42 8.09
C ILE A 61 1.99 -30.54 9.10
N LEU A 62 1.55 -31.76 8.79
CA LEU A 62 1.78 -32.93 9.62
C LEU A 62 3.28 -33.25 9.74
N PHE A 63 4.02 -33.32 8.62
CA PHE A 63 5.47 -33.57 8.64
C PHE A 63 6.27 -32.45 9.30
N ASN A 64 5.81 -31.20 9.20
CA ASN A 64 6.47 -30.08 9.86
C ASN A 64 6.41 -30.18 11.39
N GLN A 65 5.37 -30.79 11.98
CA GLN A 65 5.35 -31.05 13.42
C GLN A 65 6.58 -31.88 13.83
N PHE A 66 6.93 -32.92 13.06
CA PHE A 66 8.05 -33.81 13.35
C PHE A 66 9.44 -33.16 13.19
N LYS A 67 9.57 -31.97 12.60
CA LYS A 67 10.85 -31.28 12.43
C LYS A 67 11.32 -30.54 13.68
N SER A 68 10.48 -30.43 14.70
CA SER A 68 10.82 -29.75 15.95
C SER A 68 11.99 -30.45 16.66
N SER A 69 13.03 -29.68 17.02
CA SER A 69 14.17 -30.18 17.80
C SER A 69 13.73 -30.84 19.12
N PHE A 70 12.60 -30.42 19.68
CA PHE A 70 12.02 -30.99 20.89
C PHE A 70 11.42 -32.38 20.66
N ILE A 71 10.77 -32.61 19.51
CA ILE A 71 10.25 -33.92 19.15
C ILE A 71 11.39 -34.93 18.98
N TYR A 72 12.54 -34.53 18.42
CA TYR A 72 13.71 -35.41 18.37
C TYR A 72 14.27 -35.75 19.75
N LEU A 73 14.28 -34.80 20.69
CA LEU A 73 14.68 -35.06 22.08
C LEU A 73 13.74 -36.07 22.74
N LEU A 74 12.42 -35.92 22.55
CA LEU A 74 11.39 -36.83 23.07
C LEU A 74 11.45 -38.22 22.43
N PHE A 75 11.73 -38.32 21.13
CA PHE A 75 11.97 -39.60 20.47
C PHE A 75 13.22 -40.29 21.03
N GLY A 76 14.31 -39.54 21.23
CA GLY A 76 15.52 -40.06 21.88
C GLY A 76 15.25 -40.55 23.30
N ALA A 77 14.47 -39.79 24.06
CA ALA A 77 14.04 -40.14 25.40
C ALA A 77 13.19 -41.42 25.46
N ALA A 78 12.17 -41.51 24.61
CA ALA A 78 11.32 -42.69 24.51
C ALA A 78 12.11 -43.93 24.09
N PHE A 79 12.99 -43.78 23.10
CA PHE A 79 13.89 -44.84 22.63
C PHE A 79 14.78 -45.36 23.76
N LEU A 80 15.36 -44.45 24.54
CA LEU A 80 16.26 -44.79 25.63
C LEU A 80 15.49 -45.46 26.78
N ALA A 81 14.28 -45.01 27.11
CA ALA A 81 13.40 -45.69 28.08
C ALA A 81 13.05 -47.14 27.65
N PHE A 82 12.81 -47.38 26.36
CA PHE A 82 12.58 -48.75 25.86
C PHE A 82 13.81 -49.64 25.96
N ILE A 83 15.02 -49.11 25.69
CA ILE A 83 16.27 -49.86 25.86
C ILE A 83 16.51 -50.24 27.32
N LEU A 84 16.15 -49.35 28.24
CA LEU A 84 16.29 -49.57 29.69
C LEU A 84 15.25 -50.52 30.29
N GLY A 85 14.31 -51.03 29.47
CA GLY A 85 13.25 -51.93 29.92
C GLY A 85 12.05 -51.23 30.57
N GLU A 86 12.02 -49.89 30.57
CA GLU A 86 10.91 -49.11 31.13
C GLU A 86 9.79 -48.89 30.11
N PHE A 87 9.13 -49.97 29.70
CA PHE A 87 8.10 -49.94 28.66
C PHE A 87 6.94 -48.97 28.95
N LEU A 88 6.49 -48.88 30.21
CA LEU A 88 5.40 -47.99 30.60
C LEU A 88 5.78 -46.51 30.45
N ASN A 89 7.00 -46.13 30.84
CA ASN A 89 7.48 -44.75 30.74
C ASN A 89 7.70 -44.36 29.27
N GLY A 90 8.35 -45.24 28.49
CA GLY A 90 8.52 -45.04 27.04
C GLY A 90 7.19 -44.92 26.29
N ALA A 91 6.22 -45.80 26.58
CA ALA A 91 4.89 -45.77 25.96
C ALA A 91 4.12 -44.48 26.33
N THR A 92 4.26 -44.00 27.57
CA THR A 92 3.63 -42.75 28.02
C THR A 92 4.18 -41.54 27.25
N ILE A 93 5.50 -41.46 27.07
CA ILE A 93 6.14 -40.38 26.28
C ILE A 93 5.64 -40.40 24.83
N VAL A 94 5.57 -41.58 24.21
CA VAL A 94 5.06 -41.72 22.83
C VAL A 94 3.59 -41.31 22.70
N LEU A 95 2.75 -41.68 23.69
CA LEU A 95 1.35 -41.28 23.72
C LEU A 95 1.20 -39.75 23.79
N PHE A 96 1.95 -39.09 24.68
CA PHE A 96 1.95 -37.63 24.78
C PHE A 96 2.44 -36.98 23.49
N LEU A 97 3.48 -37.51 22.87
CA LEU A 97 4.00 -37.03 21.59
C LEU A 97 2.95 -37.14 20.48
N MET A 98 2.19 -38.24 20.41
CA MET A 98 1.09 -38.39 19.46
C MET A 98 -0.03 -37.38 19.70
N ILE A 99 -0.44 -37.18 20.96
CA ILE A 99 -1.49 -36.21 21.31
C ILE A 99 -1.04 -34.78 20.95
N ASN A 100 0.18 -34.38 21.32
CA ASN A 100 0.73 -33.06 21.02
C ASN A 100 0.86 -32.83 19.52
N THR A 101 1.38 -33.82 18.78
CA THR A 101 1.50 -33.75 17.31
C THR A 101 0.13 -33.63 16.64
N ALA A 102 -0.87 -34.40 17.08
CA ALA A 102 -2.21 -34.34 16.53
C ALA A 102 -2.89 -32.99 16.82
N LEU A 103 -2.74 -32.47 18.05
CA LEU A 103 -3.27 -31.17 18.44
C LEU A 103 -2.59 -30.03 17.68
N GLY A 104 -1.26 -30.07 17.57
CA GLY A 104 -0.46 -29.12 16.79
C GLY A 104 -0.85 -29.11 15.31
N PHE A 105 -0.93 -30.29 14.69
CA PHE A 105 -1.42 -30.45 13.33
C PHE A 105 -2.82 -29.86 13.14
N TYR A 106 -3.77 -30.18 14.03
CA TYR A 106 -5.15 -29.67 13.94
C TYR A 106 -5.20 -28.14 14.05
N GLN A 107 -4.45 -27.57 15.00
CA GLN A 107 -4.38 -26.11 15.22
C GLN A 107 -3.75 -25.40 14.02
N GLU A 108 -2.65 -25.93 13.49
CA GLU A 108 -1.92 -25.33 12.37
C GLU A 108 -2.70 -25.48 11.06
N PHE A 109 -3.29 -26.65 10.80
CA PHE A 109 -4.18 -26.86 9.65
C PHE A 109 -5.37 -25.90 9.67
N ARG A 110 -6.03 -25.73 10.82
CA ARG A 110 -7.14 -24.79 10.95
C ARG A 110 -6.69 -23.33 10.77
N SER A 111 -5.50 -22.99 11.24
CA SER A 111 -4.90 -21.65 11.06
C SER A 111 -4.60 -21.38 9.58
N GLU A 112 -4.04 -22.34 8.85
CA GLU A 112 -3.79 -22.24 7.41
C GLU A 112 -5.08 -22.06 6.59
N GLN A 113 -6.12 -22.83 6.88
CA GLN A 113 -7.44 -22.65 6.23
C GLN A 113 -8.01 -21.26 6.49
N THR A 114 -7.84 -20.76 7.71
CA THR A 114 -8.25 -19.41 8.10
C THR A 114 -7.51 -18.33 7.31
N LEU A 115 -6.20 -18.52 7.09
CA LEU A 115 -5.37 -17.60 6.31
C LEU A 115 -5.73 -17.60 4.83
N LYS A 116 -6.04 -18.76 4.24
CA LYS A 116 -6.49 -18.86 2.85
C LYS A 116 -7.71 -17.98 2.58
N LEU A 117 -8.67 -17.93 3.51
CA LEU A 117 -9.85 -17.07 3.40
C LEU A 117 -9.49 -15.58 3.46
N ILE A 118 -8.53 -15.17 4.30
CA ILE A 118 -8.11 -13.77 4.43
C ILE A 118 -7.45 -13.26 3.14
N LYS A 119 -6.63 -14.09 2.48
CA LYS A 119 -5.98 -13.75 1.20
C LYS A 119 -7.01 -13.40 0.10
N GLN A 120 -8.25 -13.85 0.22
CA GLN A 120 -9.32 -13.55 -0.74
C GLN A 120 -9.96 -12.16 -0.56
N TYR A 121 -9.70 -11.45 0.55
CA TYR A 121 -10.33 -10.15 0.85
C TYR A 121 -9.65 -8.94 0.18
N ALA A 122 -8.44 -9.09 -0.36
CA ALA A 122 -7.72 -8.01 -1.06
C ALA A 122 -7.06 -8.52 -2.35
N PRO A 123 -7.83 -9.00 -3.34
CA PRO A 123 -7.28 -9.37 -4.64
C PRO A 123 -6.68 -8.12 -5.31
N HIS A 124 -5.50 -8.29 -5.92
CA HIS A 124 -4.93 -7.29 -6.82
C HIS A 124 -5.68 -7.36 -8.14
N PHE A 125 -5.99 -6.22 -8.75
CA PHE A 125 -6.71 -6.16 -10.02
C PHE A 125 -5.83 -5.53 -11.09
N ALA A 126 -5.88 -6.11 -12.29
CA ALA A 126 -5.34 -5.52 -13.50
C ALA A 126 -6.49 -5.01 -14.37
N LYS A 127 -6.29 -3.86 -15.03
CA LYS A 127 -7.21 -3.34 -16.02
C LYS A 127 -6.96 -4.06 -17.34
N VAL A 128 -7.96 -4.77 -17.84
CA VAL A 128 -7.89 -5.50 -19.11
C VAL A 128 -9.00 -5.11 -20.05
N ILE A 129 -8.78 -5.34 -21.34
CA ILE A 129 -9.83 -5.28 -22.36
C ILE A 129 -10.37 -6.71 -22.53
N ARG A 130 -11.66 -6.91 -22.26
CA ARG A 130 -12.38 -8.14 -22.60
C ARG A 130 -13.71 -7.78 -23.25
N GLN A 131 -14.05 -8.45 -24.35
CA GLN A 131 -15.24 -8.16 -25.16
C GLN A 131 -15.41 -6.66 -25.54
N GLY A 132 -14.31 -5.96 -25.79
CA GLY A 132 -14.30 -4.54 -26.18
C GLY A 132 -14.59 -3.55 -25.06
N ARG A 133 -14.56 -3.99 -23.80
CA ARG A 133 -14.77 -3.14 -22.63
C ARG A 133 -13.57 -3.23 -21.69
N GLU A 134 -13.23 -2.11 -21.08
CA GLU A 134 -12.29 -2.09 -19.95
C GLU A 134 -12.96 -2.71 -18.73
N VAL A 135 -12.37 -3.79 -18.22
CA VAL A 135 -12.83 -4.50 -17.02
C VAL A 135 -11.64 -4.72 -16.08
N ASN A 136 -11.90 -4.64 -14.78
CA ASN A 136 -10.90 -4.99 -13.77
C ASN A 136 -11.01 -6.48 -13.48
N VAL A 137 -9.93 -7.22 -13.72
CA VAL A 137 -9.83 -8.67 -13.49
C VAL A 137 -8.78 -8.90 -12.42
N ALA A 138 -8.97 -9.86 -11.53
CA ALA A 138 -7.95 -10.15 -10.53
C ALA A 138 -6.65 -10.60 -11.22
N VAL A 139 -5.49 -10.15 -10.75
CA VAL A 139 -4.18 -10.45 -11.37
C VAL A 139 -3.96 -11.95 -11.49
N LYS A 140 -4.39 -12.74 -10.50
CA LYS A 140 -4.36 -14.21 -10.51
C LYS A 140 -5.19 -14.83 -11.65
N ASP A 141 -6.21 -14.12 -12.12
CA ASP A 141 -7.17 -14.57 -13.13
C ASP A 141 -6.75 -14.14 -14.55
N LEU A 142 -5.56 -13.54 -14.70
CA LEU A 142 -4.96 -13.21 -15.98
C LEU A 142 -4.43 -14.46 -16.67
N VAL A 143 -4.65 -14.54 -17.98
CA VAL A 143 -4.19 -15.65 -18.81
C VAL A 143 -3.39 -15.14 -20.01
N PRO A 144 -2.51 -15.98 -20.60
CA PRO A 144 -1.86 -15.65 -21.86
C PRO A 144 -2.88 -15.25 -22.94
N GLY A 145 -2.65 -14.09 -23.57
CA GLY A 145 -3.52 -13.45 -24.55
C GLY A 145 -4.45 -12.37 -24.02
N ASP A 146 -4.59 -12.20 -22.70
CA ASP A 146 -5.31 -11.03 -22.16
C ASP A 146 -4.62 -9.73 -22.60
N VAL A 147 -5.41 -8.71 -22.91
CA VAL A 147 -4.90 -7.38 -23.28
C VAL A 147 -4.97 -6.48 -22.05
N VAL A 148 -3.83 -6.18 -21.46
CA VAL A 148 -3.71 -5.32 -20.27
C VAL A 148 -3.50 -3.87 -20.65
N ILE A 149 -4.05 -2.97 -19.84
CA ILE A 149 -3.81 -1.53 -19.89
C ILE A 149 -2.98 -1.16 -18.67
N LEU A 150 -1.86 -0.48 -18.90
CA LEU A 150 -0.92 -0.05 -17.87
C LEU A 150 -0.81 1.47 -17.87
N GLU A 151 -0.94 2.05 -16.69
CA GLU A 151 -0.82 3.48 -16.42
C GLU A 151 0.31 3.72 -15.40
N THR A 152 0.76 4.96 -15.27
CA THR A 152 1.76 5.35 -14.26
C THR A 152 1.39 4.83 -12.87
N GLY A 153 2.27 4.01 -12.30
CA GLY A 153 2.14 3.40 -10.98
C GLY A 153 1.60 1.98 -10.92
N ASP A 154 1.16 1.45 -12.05
CA ASP A 154 0.79 0.05 -12.14
C ASP A 154 2.04 -0.83 -12.07
N ILE A 155 1.92 -1.97 -11.37
CA ILE A 155 2.87 -3.06 -11.51
C ILE A 155 2.47 -3.82 -12.76
N VAL A 156 3.45 -4.14 -13.60
CA VAL A 156 3.25 -5.01 -14.75
C VAL A 156 2.81 -6.39 -14.24
N PRO A 157 1.56 -6.83 -14.48
CA PRO A 157 0.94 -7.92 -13.71
C PRO A 157 1.35 -9.31 -14.19
N ALA A 158 1.90 -9.40 -15.39
CA ALA A 158 2.42 -10.60 -16.04
C ALA A 158 3.43 -10.15 -17.10
N ASP A 159 4.21 -11.07 -17.68
CA ASP A 159 5.07 -10.67 -18.79
C ASP A 159 4.18 -10.32 -19.99
N VAL A 160 4.41 -9.14 -20.57
CA VAL A 160 3.59 -8.58 -21.64
C VAL A 160 4.45 -8.14 -22.81
N ARG A 161 3.88 -8.24 -24.01
CA ARG A 161 4.42 -7.60 -25.22
C ARG A 161 3.59 -6.35 -25.51
N PHE A 162 4.23 -5.17 -25.46
CA PHE A 162 3.52 -3.91 -25.66
C PHE A 162 3.02 -3.76 -27.10
N THR A 163 1.73 -3.49 -27.26
CA THR A 163 1.10 -3.22 -28.57
C THR A 163 0.91 -1.73 -28.82
N ALA A 164 0.85 -0.92 -27.76
CA ALA A 164 0.88 0.53 -27.80
C ALA A 164 1.64 1.08 -26.59
N ALA A 165 2.41 2.14 -26.77
CA ALA A 165 3.16 2.80 -25.70
C ALA A 165 3.27 4.30 -25.97
N HIS A 166 2.88 5.12 -25.00
CA HIS A 166 2.97 6.58 -25.04
C HIS A 166 3.81 7.07 -23.87
N ASP A 167 4.99 7.61 -24.19
CA ASP A 167 6.01 8.08 -23.23
C ASP A 167 6.27 7.11 -22.07
N LEU A 168 6.24 5.80 -22.38
CA LEU A 168 6.30 4.74 -21.38
C LEU A 168 7.73 4.58 -20.86
N THR A 169 7.90 4.71 -19.55
CA THR A 169 9.12 4.32 -18.84
C THR A 169 8.79 3.35 -17.71
N VAL A 170 9.63 2.32 -17.56
CA VAL A 170 9.41 1.24 -16.59
C VAL A 170 10.67 1.09 -15.73
N ASN A 171 10.49 1.02 -14.42
CA ASN A 171 11.55 0.69 -13.49
C ASN A 171 11.69 -0.84 -13.40
N GLU A 172 12.81 -1.35 -13.91
CA GLU A 172 13.12 -2.77 -13.97
C GLU A 172 14.15 -3.22 -12.93
N SER A 173 14.46 -2.35 -11.96
CA SER A 173 15.48 -2.59 -10.91
C SER A 173 15.31 -3.90 -10.16
N ILE A 174 14.07 -4.40 -10.00
CA ILE A 174 13.78 -5.68 -9.34
C ILE A 174 14.39 -6.87 -10.09
N LEU A 175 14.54 -6.77 -11.42
CA LEU A 175 15.04 -7.85 -12.28
C LEU A 175 16.45 -7.58 -12.81
N THR A 176 16.81 -6.33 -13.06
CA THR A 176 18.11 -5.96 -13.66
C THR A 176 19.11 -5.41 -12.64
N GLY A 177 18.64 -4.97 -11.47
CA GLY A 177 19.47 -4.27 -10.48
C GLY A 177 19.79 -2.82 -10.83
N GLU A 178 19.38 -2.34 -12.01
CA GLU A 178 19.63 -0.96 -12.45
C GLU A 178 18.52 -0.03 -11.98
N SER A 179 18.88 1.03 -11.25
CA SER A 179 17.90 1.97 -10.66
C SER A 179 17.30 2.97 -11.65
N VAL A 180 17.80 3.03 -12.89
CA VAL A 180 17.33 3.99 -13.90
C VAL A 180 16.14 3.41 -14.66
N ALA A 181 15.06 4.18 -14.79
CA ALA A 181 13.88 3.76 -15.54
C ALA A 181 14.21 3.63 -17.03
N VAL A 182 13.79 2.51 -17.63
CA VAL A 182 14.05 2.18 -19.04
C VAL A 182 12.88 2.66 -19.90
N LYS A 183 13.18 3.38 -20.99
CA LYS A 183 12.17 3.78 -21.97
C LYS A 183 11.72 2.58 -22.79
N LYS A 184 10.40 2.40 -22.88
CA LYS A 184 9.79 1.26 -23.57
C LYS A 184 9.17 1.68 -24.91
N THR A 185 9.07 0.73 -25.83
CA THR A 185 8.46 0.89 -27.16
C THR A 185 7.47 -0.24 -27.43
N HIS A 186 6.58 -0.06 -28.41
CA HIS A 186 5.72 -1.13 -28.91
C HIS A 186 6.27 -1.76 -30.20
N GLU A 187 7.26 -1.13 -30.83
CA GLU A 187 7.84 -1.57 -32.10
C GLU A 187 8.53 -2.92 -31.99
N ARG A 188 8.61 -3.63 -33.12
CA ARG A 188 9.36 -4.88 -33.24
C ARG A 188 10.85 -4.60 -33.11
N LEU A 189 11.57 -5.45 -32.37
CA LEU A 189 13.03 -5.41 -32.33
C LEU A 189 13.63 -6.17 -33.53
N ALA A 190 14.64 -5.57 -34.15
CA ALA A 190 15.37 -6.20 -35.26
C ALA A 190 16.17 -7.42 -34.79
N GLN A 191 16.81 -7.32 -33.63
CA GLN A 191 17.59 -8.39 -33.02
C GLN A 191 16.90 -8.92 -31.77
N LYS A 192 17.02 -10.23 -31.56
CA LYS A 192 16.51 -10.88 -30.36
C LYS A 192 17.38 -10.47 -29.16
N PRO A 193 16.80 -9.94 -28.08
CA PRO A 193 17.50 -9.65 -26.84
C PRO A 193 18.21 -10.87 -26.26
N SER A 194 19.40 -10.68 -25.70
CA SER A 194 20.07 -11.66 -24.84
C SER A 194 19.77 -11.45 -23.36
N GLU A 195 19.46 -10.20 -22.98
CA GLU A 195 19.24 -9.78 -21.59
C GLU A 195 17.95 -8.98 -21.42
N TYR A 196 17.43 -8.91 -20.18
CA TYR A 196 16.14 -8.29 -19.88
C TYR A 196 16.08 -6.80 -20.19
N TYR A 197 17.14 -6.03 -19.89
CA TYR A 197 17.16 -4.58 -20.16
C TYR A 197 17.11 -4.25 -21.67
N GLN A 198 17.55 -5.18 -22.53
CA GLN A 198 17.51 -5.02 -23.99
C GLN A 198 16.10 -5.24 -24.56
N ALA A 199 15.23 -5.94 -23.84
CA ALA A 199 13.85 -6.21 -24.22
C ALA A 199 12.94 -4.99 -23.98
N VAL A 200 13.24 -3.88 -24.64
CA VAL A 200 12.54 -2.59 -24.48
C VAL A 200 11.10 -2.59 -24.96
N ASN A 201 10.66 -3.65 -25.66
CA ASN A 201 9.28 -3.79 -26.11
C ASN A 201 8.45 -4.85 -25.35
N LEU A 202 9.07 -5.41 -24.29
CA LEU A 202 8.43 -6.27 -23.31
C LEU A 202 8.28 -5.50 -21.99
N GLY A 203 7.18 -5.76 -21.29
CA GLY A 203 7.00 -5.44 -19.89
C GLY A 203 7.18 -6.72 -19.09
N LEU A 204 8.00 -6.68 -18.04
CA LEU A 204 8.32 -7.86 -17.25
C LEU A 204 7.50 -7.87 -15.96
N ALA A 205 6.97 -9.03 -15.57
CA ALA A 205 6.13 -9.17 -14.39
C ALA A 205 6.84 -8.62 -13.13
N GLY A 206 6.13 -7.84 -12.33
CA GLY A 206 6.66 -7.23 -11.10
C GLY A 206 7.43 -5.92 -11.30
N THR A 207 7.75 -5.53 -12.54
CA THR A 207 8.33 -4.20 -12.82
C THR A 207 7.26 -3.12 -12.73
N THR A 208 7.66 -1.86 -12.49
CA THR A 208 6.70 -0.77 -12.22
C THR A 208 6.72 0.29 -13.31
N VAL A 209 5.55 0.71 -13.78
CA VAL A 209 5.43 1.83 -14.71
C VAL A 209 5.70 3.15 -13.98
N VAL A 210 6.76 3.86 -14.38
CA VAL A 210 7.16 5.13 -13.76
C VAL A 210 6.46 6.31 -14.44
N ASN A 211 6.32 6.25 -15.76
CA ASN A 211 5.63 7.28 -16.54
C ASN A 211 4.96 6.68 -17.78
N GLY A 212 3.94 7.38 -18.27
CA GLY A 212 3.27 7.07 -19.53
C GLY A 212 2.09 6.10 -19.42
N LYS A 213 1.61 5.68 -20.58
CA LYS A 213 0.50 4.71 -20.72
C LYS A 213 0.85 3.68 -21.78
N ALA A 214 0.49 2.43 -21.53
CA ALA A 214 0.69 1.35 -22.49
C ALA A 214 -0.47 0.37 -22.53
N THR A 215 -0.54 -0.36 -23.65
CA THR A 215 -1.39 -1.53 -23.82
C THR A 215 -0.49 -2.67 -24.24
N GLY A 216 -0.71 -3.88 -23.72
CA GLY A 216 0.10 -5.04 -24.04
C GLY A 216 -0.66 -6.34 -23.96
N VAL A 217 -0.23 -7.33 -24.73
CA VAL A 217 -0.77 -8.70 -24.65
C VAL A 217 0.05 -9.49 -23.65
N VAL A 218 -0.61 -10.17 -22.72
CA VAL A 218 0.03 -11.09 -21.77
C VAL A 218 0.61 -12.28 -22.54
N ILE A 219 1.92 -12.49 -22.43
CA ILE A 219 2.62 -13.57 -23.14
C ILE A 219 2.99 -14.72 -22.21
N LYS A 220 3.36 -14.43 -20.95
CA LYS A 220 3.65 -15.44 -19.93
C LYS A 220 3.13 -15.02 -18.57
N THR A 221 2.62 -15.99 -17.82
CA THR A 221 2.01 -15.79 -16.49
C THR A 221 2.68 -16.65 -15.43
N GLY A 222 2.54 -16.26 -14.17
CA GLY A 222 2.92 -17.04 -12.99
C GLY A 222 4.37 -17.50 -13.03
N ARG A 223 4.58 -18.81 -12.87
CA ARG A 223 5.92 -19.44 -12.84
C ARG A 223 6.69 -19.32 -14.15
N GLU A 224 6.02 -19.14 -15.27
CA GLU A 224 6.68 -19.05 -16.58
C GLU A 224 7.15 -17.63 -16.91
N SER A 225 6.74 -16.63 -16.12
CA SER A 225 7.23 -15.26 -16.24
C SER A 225 8.73 -15.14 -15.93
N ALA A 226 9.36 -14.04 -16.33
CA ALA A 226 10.75 -13.71 -16.02
C ALA A 226 10.97 -13.72 -14.49
N LEU A 227 10.11 -13.00 -13.76
CA LEU A 227 10.14 -12.97 -12.30
C LEU A 227 9.88 -14.35 -11.70
N GLY A 228 8.92 -15.12 -12.24
CA GLY A 228 8.63 -16.47 -11.79
C GLY A 228 9.80 -17.44 -11.95
N SER A 229 10.55 -17.30 -13.05
CA SER A 229 11.74 -18.08 -13.34
C SER A 229 12.90 -17.75 -12.39
N ILE A 230 13.06 -16.47 -12.02
CA ILE A 230 14.06 -16.03 -11.03
C ILE A 230 13.65 -16.44 -9.62
N ALA A 231 12.39 -16.24 -9.23
CA ALA A 231 11.88 -16.60 -7.91
C ALA A 231 11.99 -18.10 -7.60
N LYS A 232 11.95 -18.96 -8.63
CA LYS A 232 12.26 -20.39 -8.51
C LYS A 232 13.68 -20.65 -7.98
N LEU A 233 14.60 -19.70 -8.18
CA LEU A 233 16.01 -19.77 -7.82
C LEU A 233 16.35 -18.99 -6.54
N THR A 234 15.52 -18.04 -6.10
CA THR A 234 15.86 -17.05 -5.05
C THR A 234 14.93 -16.99 -3.84
N MET A 235 14.15 -18.05 -3.54
CA MET A 235 13.37 -18.09 -2.29
C MET A 235 14.29 -18.05 -1.06
N GLU A 236 14.54 -16.85 -0.50
CA GLU A 236 14.50 -16.50 0.94
C GLU A 236 15.24 -15.19 1.27
N THR A 237 14.50 -14.17 1.69
CA THR A 237 14.85 -13.36 2.89
C THR A 237 13.55 -12.94 3.58
N VAL A 238 13.18 -13.66 4.63
CA VAL A 238 11.96 -13.39 5.41
C VAL A 238 12.30 -12.43 6.54
N HIS A 239 11.63 -11.28 6.61
CA HIS A 239 11.73 -10.40 7.77
C HIS A 239 11.13 -11.09 9.01
N VAL A 240 11.96 -11.38 10.01
CA VAL A 240 11.56 -12.06 11.25
C VAL A 240 11.09 -11.02 12.28
N SER A 241 9.88 -11.19 12.83
CA SER A 241 9.30 -10.25 13.80
C SER A 241 10.06 -10.20 15.12
N SER A 242 9.87 -9.10 15.86
CA SER A 242 10.46 -8.88 17.18
C SER A 242 10.04 -9.95 18.20
N PHE A 243 8.78 -10.39 18.20
CA PHE A 243 8.32 -11.52 19.02
C PHE A 243 9.00 -12.84 18.67
N VAL A 244 9.15 -13.16 17.38
CA VAL A 244 9.83 -14.41 16.97
C VAL A 244 11.29 -14.39 17.43
N LYS A 245 11.99 -13.25 17.31
CA LYS A 245 13.31 -13.05 17.92
C LYS A 245 13.27 -13.21 19.45
N GLY A 246 12.22 -12.70 20.10
CA GLY A 246 11.95 -12.87 21.53
C GLY A 246 11.80 -14.34 21.94
N ILE A 247 10.95 -15.11 21.25
CA ILE A 247 10.77 -16.55 21.46
C ILE A 247 12.09 -17.29 21.27
N ASN A 248 12.87 -16.97 20.23
CA ASN A 248 14.15 -17.62 19.99
C ASN A 248 15.16 -17.36 21.11
N ARG A 249 15.27 -16.11 21.59
CA ARG A 249 16.10 -15.78 22.77
C ARG A 249 15.62 -16.52 24.01
N PHE A 250 14.31 -16.54 24.22
CA PHE A 250 13.68 -17.20 25.35
C PHE A 250 13.89 -18.74 25.31
N SER A 251 13.74 -19.36 24.16
CA SER A 251 13.98 -20.79 23.96
C SER A 251 15.43 -21.17 24.27
N LYS A 252 16.40 -20.34 23.84
CA LYS A 252 17.81 -20.51 24.19
C LYS A 252 18.05 -20.40 25.70
N PHE A 253 17.42 -19.43 26.36
CA PHE A 253 17.49 -19.28 27.82
C PHE A 253 17.00 -20.54 28.55
N ILE A 254 15.86 -21.09 28.14
CA ILE A 254 15.31 -22.33 28.72
C ILE A 254 16.27 -23.51 28.52
N ILE A 255 16.82 -23.67 27.32
CA ILE A 255 17.78 -24.75 27.04
C ILE A 255 19.02 -24.63 27.94
N TYR A 256 19.55 -23.42 28.13
CA TYR A 256 20.69 -23.21 29.04
C TYR A 256 20.33 -23.51 30.50
N LEU A 257 19.16 -23.10 30.95
CA LEU A 257 18.68 -23.35 32.32
C LEU A 257 18.51 -24.85 32.59
N VAL A 258 17.89 -25.59 31.67
CA VAL A 258 17.71 -27.06 31.75
C VAL A 258 19.06 -27.77 31.70
N THR A 259 19.97 -27.35 30.82
CA THR A 259 21.30 -27.97 30.73
C THR A 259 22.11 -27.73 32.00
N PHE A 260 22.08 -26.51 32.54
CA PHE A 260 22.80 -26.16 33.77
C PHE A 260 22.29 -26.95 34.98
N THR A 261 20.98 -26.97 35.19
CA THR A 261 20.34 -27.73 36.28
C THR A 261 20.60 -29.23 36.15
N LEU A 262 20.60 -29.75 34.92
CA LEU A 262 20.93 -31.15 34.68
C LEU A 262 22.37 -31.48 35.08
N VAL A 263 23.34 -30.69 34.59
CA VAL A 263 24.75 -30.86 34.96
C VAL A 263 24.93 -30.72 36.47
N PHE A 264 24.24 -29.77 37.09
CA PHE A 264 24.26 -29.57 38.54
C PHE A 264 23.74 -30.82 39.29
N ILE A 265 22.60 -31.40 38.88
CA ILE A 265 22.05 -32.61 39.49
C ILE A 265 23.02 -33.80 39.34
N VAL A 266 23.61 -33.98 38.15
CA VAL A 266 24.60 -35.04 37.89
C VAL A 266 25.81 -34.90 38.82
N VAL A 267 26.37 -33.69 38.90
CA VAL A 267 27.55 -33.39 39.73
C VAL A 267 27.22 -33.58 41.21
N MET A 268 26.09 -33.05 41.69
CA MET A 268 25.69 -33.20 43.08
C MET A 268 25.39 -34.64 43.46
N ASN A 269 24.76 -35.42 42.58
CA ASN A 269 24.53 -36.84 42.83
C ASN A 269 25.86 -37.61 42.92
N PHE A 270 26.80 -37.32 42.02
CA PHE A 270 28.15 -37.89 42.07
C PHE A 270 28.89 -37.55 43.38
N LEU A 271 28.81 -36.29 43.83
CA LEU A 271 29.45 -35.83 45.07
C LEU A 271 28.81 -36.43 46.33
N ILE A 272 27.48 -36.58 46.37
CA ILE A 272 26.76 -37.05 47.56
C ILE A 272 26.80 -38.59 47.69
N LYS A 273 26.68 -39.32 46.58
CA LYS A 273 26.52 -40.79 46.58
C LYS A 273 27.81 -41.60 46.34
N ALA A 274 28.97 -40.95 46.26
CA ALA A 274 30.30 -41.58 46.30
C ALA A 274 30.45 -42.92 45.51
N GLY A 275 29.90 -43.00 44.29
CA GLY A 275 30.09 -44.13 43.38
C GLY A 275 28.93 -45.12 43.21
N GLN A 276 27.84 -45.04 43.99
CA GLN A 276 26.58 -45.76 43.69
C GLN A 276 25.67 -44.88 42.83
N VAL A 277 26.08 -44.65 41.58
CA VAL A 277 25.31 -43.84 40.63
C VAL A 277 24.34 -44.75 39.91
N ASP A 278 23.03 -44.60 40.19
CA ASP A 278 21.99 -45.08 39.29
C ASP A 278 21.98 -44.19 38.04
N ALA A 279 22.93 -44.45 37.14
CA ALA A 279 23.11 -43.67 35.92
C ALA A 279 21.87 -43.73 35.02
N ILE A 280 21.12 -44.84 35.12
CA ILE A 280 19.90 -45.10 34.37
C ILE A 280 18.77 -44.21 34.92
N GLY A 281 18.49 -44.29 36.22
CA GLY A 281 17.46 -43.46 36.85
C GLY A 281 17.77 -41.96 36.78
N LEU A 282 19.05 -41.57 36.86
CA LEU A 282 19.45 -40.17 36.68
C LEU A 282 19.19 -39.66 35.26
N LEU A 283 19.39 -40.51 34.25
CA LEU A 283 19.17 -40.17 32.85
C LEU A 283 17.66 -40.17 32.50
N ILE A 284 16.86 -41.05 33.09
CA ILE A 284 15.39 -40.98 33.00
C ILE A 284 14.87 -39.71 33.69
N PHE A 285 15.40 -39.37 34.87
CA PHE A 285 15.04 -38.13 35.59
C PHE A 285 15.43 -36.89 34.77
N ALA A 286 16.63 -36.89 34.17
CA ALA A 286 17.12 -35.84 33.28
C ALA A 286 16.18 -35.57 32.11
N ILE A 287 15.74 -36.66 31.47
CA ILE A 287 14.79 -36.64 30.36
C ILE A 287 13.46 -36.06 30.83
N ALA A 288 12.85 -36.63 31.88
CA ALA A 288 11.55 -36.20 32.38
C ALA A 288 11.54 -34.71 32.77
N LEU A 289 12.64 -34.26 33.39
CA LEU A 289 12.89 -32.88 33.78
C LEU A 289 13.06 -31.95 32.56
N ALA A 290 13.74 -32.39 31.49
CA ALA A 290 13.82 -31.62 30.25
C ALA A 290 12.45 -31.49 29.57
N VAL A 291 11.65 -32.56 29.55
CA VAL A 291 10.29 -32.56 28.96
C VAL A 291 9.36 -31.58 29.69
N SER A 292 9.43 -31.50 31.02
CA SER A 292 8.48 -30.70 31.82
C SER A 292 8.62 -29.18 31.62
N VAL A 293 9.80 -28.69 31.19
CA VAL A 293 10.04 -27.25 30.99
C VAL A 293 9.62 -26.78 29.59
N ILE A 294 9.70 -27.65 28.59
CA ILE A 294 9.57 -27.27 27.19
C ILE A 294 8.13 -26.87 26.87
N PRO A 295 7.87 -25.61 26.45
CA PRO A 295 6.52 -25.18 26.10
C PRO A 295 6.21 -25.56 24.64
N GLU A 296 6.03 -26.86 24.37
CA GLU A 296 5.86 -27.42 23.02
C GLU A 296 4.66 -26.83 22.27
N ALA A 297 3.55 -26.56 22.98
CA ALA A 297 2.35 -25.99 22.40
C ALA A 297 2.46 -24.49 22.05
N LEU A 298 3.55 -23.82 22.46
CA LEU A 298 3.68 -22.37 22.33
C LEU A 298 3.62 -21.89 20.87
N PRO A 299 4.36 -22.46 19.90
CA PRO A 299 4.30 -22.00 18.50
C PRO A 299 2.94 -22.21 17.83
N ALA A 300 2.24 -23.28 18.19
CA ALA A 300 0.91 -23.58 17.65
C ALA A 300 -0.15 -22.60 18.21
N VAL A 301 -0.09 -22.32 19.51
CA VAL A 301 -1.03 -21.38 20.16
C VAL A 301 -0.80 -19.94 19.71
N THR A 302 0.45 -19.51 19.52
CA THR A 302 0.74 -18.17 18.99
C THR A 302 0.20 -18.01 17.57
N THR A 303 0.44 -18.99 16.70
CA THR A 303 -0.07 -19.02 15.32
C THR A 303 -1.60 -18.97 15.31
N PHE A 304 -2.25 -19.78 16.14
CA PHE A 304 -3.71 -19.80 16.25
C PHE A 304 -4.27 -18.46 16.79
N SER A 305 -3.63 -17.87 17.79
CA SER A 305 -4.00 -16.57 18.36
C SER A 305 -3.90 -15.45 17.31
N LEU A 306 -2.80 -15.39 16.56
CA LEU A 306 -2.58 -14.44 15.48
C LEU A 306 -3.59 -14.64 14.34
N ALA A 307 -3.83 -15.89 13.91
CA ALA A 307 -4.83 -16.19 12.87
C ALA A 307 -6.25 -15.74 13.28
N ARG A 308 -6.64 -15.98 14.53
CA ARG A 308 -7.93 -15.50 15.06
C ARG A 308 -7.97 -13.97 15.16
N GLY A 309 -6.86 -13.34 15.52
CA GLY A 309 -6.69 -11.89 15.48
C GLY A 309 -6.89 -11.30 14.10
N ALA A 310 -6.24 -11.89 13.09
CA ALA A 310 -6.35 -11.50 11.69
C ALA A 310 -7.81 -11.53 11.19
N LEU A 311 -8.57 -12.56 11.57
CA LEU A 311 -10.00 -12.65 11.25
C LEU A 311 -10.84 -11.52 11.87
N ARG A 312 -10.56 -11.16 13.13
CA ARG A 312 -11.28 -10.06 13.80
C ARG A 312 -10.93 -8.72 13.17
N MET A 313 -9.67 -8.52 12.79
CA MET A 313 -9.20 -7.36 12.04
C MET A 313 -9.89 -7.26 10.67
N ALA A 314 -9.99 -8.36 9.93
CA ALA A 314 -10.65 -8.38 8.62
C ALA A 314 -12.12 -7.94 8.71
N LYS A 315 -12.85 -8.39 9.74
CA LYS A 315 -14.23 -7.91 10.03
C LYS A 315 -14.30 -6.41 10.32
N LYS A 316 -13.21 -5.84 10.86
CA LYS A 316 -13.04 -4.40 11.08
C LYS A 316 -12.38 -3.69 9.88
N LYS A 317 -12.35 -4.31 8.70
CA LYS A 317 -11.80 -3.74 7.45
C LYS A 317 -10.28 -3.56 7.44
N VAL A 318 -9.56 -4.28 8.29
CA VAL A 318 -8.08 -4.33 8.35
C VAL A 318 -7.62 -5.71 7.89
N VAL A 319 -7.06 -5.80 6.68
CA VAL A 319 -6.58 -7.07 6.11
C VAL A 319 -5.07 -7.16 6.31
N VAL A 320 -4.62 -8.23 6.94
CA VAL A 320 -3.20 -8.45 7.24
C VAL A 320 -2.60 -9.39 6.20
N LYS A 321 -1.52 -8.99 5.52
CA LYS A 321 -0.80 -9.85 4.55
C LYS A 321 0.08 -10.89 5.22
N ARG A 322 0.64 -10.58 6.39
CA ARG A 322 1.54 -11.46 7.16
C ARG A 322 1.14 -11.48 8.64
N LEU A 323 0.91 -12.65 9.23
CA LEU A 323 0.46 -12.77 10.63
C LEU A 323 1.37 -12.07 11.64
N SER A 324 2.68 -12.06 11.38
CA SER A 324 3.66 -11.35 12.20
C SER A 324 3.35 -9.85 12.33
N ALA A 325 2.80 -9.22 11.30
CA ALA A 325 2.51 -7.78 11.29
C ALA A 325 1.38 -7.37 12.25
N ILE A 326 0.63 -8.32 12.82
CA ILE A 326 -0.39 -8.06 13.86
C ILE A 326 0.24 -7.54 15.14
N GLU A 327 1.41 -8.11 15.49
CA GLU A 327 2.19 -7.66 16.63
C GLU A 327 2.70 -6.25 16.39
N ASP A 328 3.40 -6.06 15.27
CA ASP A 328 4.00 -4.78 14.89
C ASP A 328 2.91 -3.68 14.83
N LEU A 329 1.72 -3.99 14.27
CA LEU A 329 0.55 -3.08 14.29
C LEU A 329 0.11 -2.71 15.71
N GLY A 330 0.16 -3.66 16.65
CA GLY A 330 -0.17 -3.41 18.04
C GLY A 330 0.87 -2.55 18.75
N GLY A 331 2.14 -2.66 18.35
CA GLY A 331 3.26 -1.95 18.94
C GLY A 331 3.46 -0.51 18.44
N ILE A 332 2.79 -0.12 17.34
CA ILE A 332 2.78 1.27 16.83
C ILE A 332 2.63 2.28 17.96
N SER A 333 3.63 3.15 18.10
CA SER A 333 3.63 4.29 19.02
C SER A 333 3.41 5.61 18.28
N ILE A 334 3.79 5.69 17.00
CA ILE A 334 3.59 6.86 16.14
C ILE A 334 2.94 6.41 14.82
N LEU A 335 1.82 7.02 14.47
CA LEU A 335 1.14 6.82 13.20
C LEU A 335 1.36 8.03 12.28
N CYS A 336 2.15 7.84 11.23
CA CYS A 336 2.35 8.80 10.15
C CYS A 336 1.30 8.58 9.06
N THR A 337 0.54 9.61 8.72
CA THR A 337 -0.52 9.54 7.70
C THR A 337 -0.52 10.76 6.80
N ASP A 338 -0.94 10.59 5.55
CA ASP A 338 -1.38 11.73 4.74
C ASP A 338 -2.71 12.28 5.28
N LYS A 339 -2.97 13.55 5.01
CA LYS A 339 -4.18 14.27 5.36
C LYS A 339 -5.33 13.86 4.45
N THR A 340 -5.10 13.96 3.13
CA THR A 340 -6.16 13.95 2.12
C THR A 340 -6.80 12.57 2.02
N GLY A 341 -8.09 12.50 2.27
CA GLY A 341 -8.87 11.27 2.17
C GLY A 341 -8.74 10.35 3.37
N THR A 342 -7.77 10.53 4.28
CA THR A 342 -7.65 9.72 5.51
C THR A 342 -8.31 10.44 6.66
N LEU A 343 -7.89 11.68 6.92
CA LEU A 343 -8.47 12.58 7.92
C LEU A 343 -9.69 13.33 7.34
N THR A 344 -9.62 13.66 6.05
CA THR A 344 -10.65 14.37 5.29
C THR A 344 -11.40 13.45 4.34
N GLU A 345 -12.54 13.90 3.79
CA GLU A 345 -13.34 13.10 2.86
C GLU A 345 -12.73 12.97 1.46
N ASN A 346 -11.72 13.79 1.12
CA ASN A 346 -11.22 13.98 -0.25
C ASN A 346 -12.37 14.31 -1.22
N LYS A 347 -13.32 15.10 -0.73
CA LYS A 347 -14.51 15.55 -1.46
C LYS A 347 -14.70 17.03 -1.23
N LEU A 348 -14.06 17.82 -2.08
CA LEU A 348 -14.15 19.28 -1.99
C LEU A 348 -15.61 19.74 -2.02
N LYS A 349 -15.93 20.73 -1.20
CA LYS A 349 -17.21 21.43 -1.17
C LYS A 349 -16.95 22.92 -1.29
N VAL A 350 -17.76 23.62 -2.10
CA VAL A 350 -17.74 25.08 -2.15
C VAL A 350 -18.23 25.62 -0.82
N SER A 351 -17.36 26.32 -0.10
CA SER A 351 -17.64 26.92 1.21
C SER A 351 -18.12 28.36 1.04
N GLU A 352 -17.31 29.19 0.38
CA GLU A 352 -17.54 30.63 0.26
C GLU A 352 -17.21 31.13 -1.17
N LEU A 353 -17.84 32.24 -1.55
CA LEU A 353 -17.63 32.94 -2.81
C LEU A 353 -17.31 34.40 -2.50
N PHE A 354 -16.22 34.90 -3.09
CA PHE A 354 -15.85 36.31 -3.10
C PHE A 354 -16.07 36.87 -4.50
N GLY A 355 -16.63 38.08 -4.59
CA GLY A 355 -16.93 38.75 -5.85
C GLY A 355 -18.21 39.58 -5.72
N GLU A 356 -18.37 40.57 -6.60
CA GLU A 356 -19.54 41.46 -6.61
C GLU A 356 -20.83 40.68 -6.89
N ASN A 357 -20.77 39.76 -7.85
CA ASN A 357 -21.88 38.88 -8.20
C ASN A 357 -21.52 37.40 -7.98
N LYS A 358 -21.91 36.85 -6.84
CA LYS A 358 -21.61 35.45 -6.46
C LYS A 358 -22.19 34.42 -7.44
N ASN A 359 -23.35 34.69 -8.04
CA ASN A 359 -23.97 33.77 -9.01
C ASN A 359 -23.15 33.73 -10.30
N GLU A 360 -22.70 34.89 -10.76
CA GLU A 360 -21.83 35.00 -11.94
C GLU A 360 -20.51 34.27 -11.71
N VAL A 361 -19.86 34.50 -10.56
CA VAL A 361 -18.64 33.78 -10.18
C VAL A 361 -18.85 32.27 -10.23
N LEU A 362 -19.99 31.76 -9.73
CA LEU A 362 -20.26 30.31 -9.72
C LEU A 362 -20.52 29.74 -11.12
N ILE A 363 -21.21 30.48 -12.00
CA ILE A 363 -21.49 30.09 -13.38
C ILE A 363 -20.19 30.07 -14.20
N TYR A 364 -19.43 31.18 -14.17
CA TYR A 364 -18.16 31.30 -14.89
C TYR A 364 -17.06 30.42 -14.30
N ALA A 365 -17.11 30.15 -12.99
CA ALA A 365 -16.39 29.03 -12.42
C ALA A 365 -16.83 27.81 -13.20
N ASN A 366 -18.02 27.23 -13.03
CA ASN A 366 -18.40 25.98 -13.72
C ASN A 366 -18.10 25.89 -15.24
N LEU A 367 -18.28 26.97 -16.01
CA LEU A 367 -18.00 26.99 -17.45
C LEU A 367 -16.54 26.70 -17.81
N GLY A 368 -15.58 27.13 -16.99
CA GLY A 368 -14.15 26.90 -17.26
C GLY A 368 -13.61 25.50 -16.90
N ASN A 369 -14.47 24.47 -16.74
CA ASN A 369 -14.08 23.16 -16.18
C ASN A 369 -13.26 22.42 -17.22
N SER A 370 -12.22 21.65 -16.91
CA SER A 370 -11.55 20.89 -17.98
C SER A 370 -12.40 19.64 -18.28
N SER A 371 -13.02 19.59 -19.45
CA SER A 371 -13.91 18.47 -19.83
C SER A 371 -13.60 17.92 -21.23
N GLY A 372 -12.60 18.46 -21.92
CA GLY A 372 -12.14 17.98 -23.21
C GLY A 372 -11.22 16.77 -23.06
N GLN A 373 -11.57 15.67 -23.75
CA GLN A 373 -10.77 14.46 -23.96
C GLN A 373 -10.54 13.50 -22.78
N ALA A 374 -10.43 13.95 -21.52
CA ALA A 374 -10.29 13.06 -20.36
C ALA A 374 -11.65 12.82 -19.66
N LYS A 375 -12.14 11.57 -19.63
CA LYS A 375 -13.42 11.15 -19.01
C LYS A 375 -13.51 11.35 -17.47
N LYS A 376 -12.58 12.05 -16.82
CA LYS A 376 -12.50 12.16 -15.35
C LYS A 376 -12.55 13.62 -14.93
N LEU A 377 -13.65 14.00 -14.26
CA LEU A 377 -13.83 15.35 -13.69
C LEU A 377 -12.91 15.54 -12.48
N GLU A 378 -12.26 16.70 -12.39
CA GLU A 378 -11.41 17.08 -11.27
C GLU A 378 -12.23 17.35 -9.99
N PRO A 379 -11.66 17.17 -8.78
CA PRO A 379 -12.38 17.40 -7.52
C PRO A 379 -12.98 18.80 -7.36
N PHE A 380 -12.30 19.84 -7.87
CA PHE A 380 -12.81 21.22 -7.87
C PHE A 380 -14.06 21.36 -8.75
N ASP A 381 -14.05 20.75 -9.94
CA ASP A 381 -15.18 20.80 -10.87
C ASP A 381 -16.39 20.04 -10.32
N ILE A 382 -16.17 18.89 -9.69
CA ILE A 382 -17.23 18.14 -9.01
C ILE A 382 -17.87 18.98 -7.90
N ALA A 383 -17.06 19.73 -7.13
CA ALA A 383 -17.53 20.59 -6.06
C ALA A 383 -18.37 21.76 -6.59
N LEU A 384 -17.91 22.41 -7.67
CA LEU A 384 -18.61 23.49 -8.35
C LEU A 384 -19.95 23.03 -8.91
N MET A 385 -19.99 21.87 -9.58
CA MET A 385 -21.21 21.32 -10.19
C MET A 385 -22.27 20.93 -9.16
N LYS A 386 -21.85 20.44 -7.99
CA LYS A 386 -22.75 20.09 -6.88
C LYS A 386 -23.40 21.30 -6.23
N LYS A 387 -22.76 22.47 -6.28
CA LYS A 387 -23.28 23.71 -5.70
C LYS A 387 -24.40 24.33 -6.56
N LEU A 388 -24.43 24.03 -7.86
CA LEU A 388 -25.37 24.62 -8.80
C LEU A 388 -26.85 24.24 -8.54
N ASN A 389 -27.71 25.25 -8.57
CA ASN A 389 -29.17 25.08 -8.59
C ASN A 389 -29.69 24.81 -10.02
N ARG A 390 -31.02 24.60 -10.18
CA ARG A 390 -31.62 24.30 -11.50
C ARG A 390 -31.53 25.47 -12.48
N ALA A 391 -31.65 26.71 -12.01
CA ALA A 391 -31.60 27.89 -12.87
C ALA A 391 -30.19 28.10 -13.44
N GLU A 392 -29.16 28.01 -12.61
CA GLU A 392 -27.75 28.16 -13.01
C GLU A 392 -27.33 27.05 -13.98
N LYS A 393 -27.82 25.81 -13.79
CA LYS A 393 -27.60 24.72 -14.75
C LYS A 393 -28.20 25.02 -16.12
N ASN A 394 -29.35 25.71 -16.17
CA ASN A 394 -29.97 26.11 -17.42
C ASN A 394 -29.23 27.29 -18.06
N GLU A 395 -28.67 28.21 -17.27
CA GLU A 395 -27.80 29.28 -17.79
C GLU A 395 -26.54 28.72 -18.44
N ILE A 396 -25.84 27.78 -17.77
CA ILE A 396 -24.61 27.17 -18.30
C ILE A 396 -24.86 26.47 -19.65
N LYS A 397 -26.05 25.87 -19.86
CA LYS A 397 -26.42 25.22 -21.12
C LYS A 397 -26.56 26.18 -22.31
N LYS A 398 -26.65 27.48 -22.07
CA LYS A 398 -26.71 28.49 -23.15
C LYS A 398 -25.34 28.76 -23.78
N TYR A 399 -24.26 28.28 -23.17
CA TYR A 399 -22.90 28.46 -23.65
C TYR A 399 -22.46 27.23 -24.43
N ASP A 400 -22.04 27.44 -25.68
CA ASP A 400 -21.35 26.44 -26.46
C ASP A 400 -19.87 26.46 -26.08
N ARG A 401 -19.35 25.33 -25.64
CA ARG A 401 -17.92 25.18 -25.39
C ARG A 401 -17.22 24.86 -26.72
N LEU A 402 -16.24 25.67 -27.07
CA LEU A 402 -15.53 25.54 -28.34
C LEU A 402 -14.17 24.89 -28.17
N ASP A 403 -13.39 25.35 -27.19
CA ASP A 403 -12.01 24.89 -27.02
C ASP A 403 -11.50 25.03 -25.59
N GLU A 404 -10.39 24.36 -25.27
CA GLU A 404 -9.75 24.45 -23.96
C GLU A 404 -8.22 24.42 -24.04
N LEU A 405 -7.59 25.12 -23.10
CA LEU A 405 -6.19 24.97 -22.75
C LEU A 405 -6.14 24.35 -21.34
N PRO A 406 -5.70 23.09 -21.20
CA PRO A 406 -5.72 22.37 -19.93
C PRO A 406 -4.84 23.05 -18.88
N PHE A 407 -5.01 22.63 -17.63
CA PHE A 407 -4.20 23.15 -16.53
C PHE A 407 -2.72 22.85 -16.74
N ASP A 408 -1.91 23.90 -16.68
CA ASP A 408 -0.46 23.81 -16.78
C ASP A 408 0.16 24.15 -15.40
N PRO A 409 0.91 23.24 -14.76
CA PRO A 409 1.57 23.48 -13.48
C PRO A 409 2.56 24.67 -13.48
N ALA A 410 3.19 24.97 -14.61
CA ALA A 410 4.10 26.11 -14.74
C ALA A 410 3.33 27.44 -14.74
N ARG A 411 2.17 27.49 -15.42
CA ARG A 411 1.30 28.67 -15.47
C ARG A 411 0.31 28.76 -14.30
N ARG A 412 0.05 27.66 -13.61
CA ARG A 412 -0.93 27.48 -12.50
C ARG A 412 -2.35 27.96 -12.85
N ARG A 413 -2.78 27.76 -14.09
CA ARG A 413 -4.10 28.15 -14.59
C ARG A 413 -4.55 27.29 -15.78
N ASN A 414 -5.85 27.28 -16.04
CA ASN A 414 -6.47 26.68 -17.22
C ASN A 414 -7.44 27.68 -17.86
N SER A 415 -7.73 27.48 -19.15
CA SER A 415 -8.55 28.41 -19.92
C SER A 415 -9.54 27.67 -20.82
N VAL A 416 -10.72 28.24 -20.99
CA VAL A 416 -11.79 27.66 -21.82
C VAL A 416 -12.42 28.75 -22.66
N LEU A 417 -12.57 28.49 -23.95
CA LEU A 417 -13.27 29.37 -24.89
C LEU A 417 -14.72 28.92 -25.02
N VAL A 418 -15.64 29.81 -24.67
CA VAL A 418 -17.09 29.59 -24.79
C VAL A 418 -17.71 30.60 -25.74
N ARG A 419 -18.87 30.25 -26.31
CA ARG A 419 -19.67 31.10 -27.17
C ARG A 419 -21.10 31.19 -26.67
N GLN A 420 -21.63 32.40 -26.63
CA GLN A 420 -23.03 32.67 -26.26
C GLN A 420 -23.61 33.69 -27.23
N GLY A 421 -24.67 33.33 -27.97
CA GLY A 421 -25.39 34.27 -28.84
C GLY A 421 -24.58 34.94 -29.95
N GLY A 422 -23.37 34.44 -30.28
CA GLY A 422 -22.46 35.02 -31.29
C GLY A 422 -21.21 35.67 -30.70
N ASP A 423 -21.22 35.99 -29.40
CA ASP A 423 -20.06 36.53 -28.68
C ASP A 423 -19.15 35.40 -28.17
N TYR A 424 -17.83 35.62 -28.24
CA TYR A 424 -16.83 34.70 -27.72
C TYR A 424 -16.29 35.22 -26.39
N GLU A 425 -16.23 34.35 -25.38
CA GLU A 425 -15.67 34.67 -24.08
C GLU A 425 -14.59 33.65 -23.70
N LEU A 426 -13.42 34.16 -23.33
CA LEU A 426 -12.34 33.38 -22.74
C LEU A 426 -12.50 33.40 -21.23
N ILE A 427 -12.62 32.22 -20.63
CA ILE A 427 -12.73 32.04 -19.18
C ILE A 427 -11.42 31.47 -18.68
N VAL A 428 -10.80 32.14 -17.71
CA VAL A 428 -9.53 31.71 -17.12
C VAL A 428 -9.74 31.46 -15.64
N ARG A 429 -9.26 30.31 -15.16
CA ARG A 429 -9.28 29.95 -13.75
C ARG A 429 -7.89 29.56 -13.29
N GLY A 430 -7.54 29.86 -12.05
CA GLY A 430 -6.24 29.45 -11.52
C GLY A 430 -5.96 29.96 -10.12
N ALA A 431 -4.70 29.87 -9.74
CA ALA A 431 -4.21 30.38 -8.46
C ALA A 431 -4.49 31.89 -8.35
N PRO A 432 -5.06 32.38 -7.23
CA PRO A 432 -5.42 33.79 -7.09
C PRO A 432 -4.27 34.76 -7.37
N GLU A 433 -3.06 34.46 -6.88
CA GLU A 433 -1.88 35.29 -7.10
C GLU A 433 -1.48 35.40 -8.58
N VAL A 434 -1.77 34.37 -9.39
CA VAL A 434 -1.50 34.40 -10.84
C VAL A 434 -2.59 35.17 -11.57
N ILE A 435 -3.86 34.89 -11.27
CA ILE A 435 -5.01 35.54 -11.94
C ILE A 435 -5.01 37.05 -11.65
N LEU A 436 -4.76 37.47 -10.42
CA LEU A 436 -4.73 38.89 -10.05
C LEU A 436 -3.65 39.70 -10.78
N ASN A 437 -2.56 39.04 -11.21
CA ASN A 437 -1.48 39.68 -11.95
C ASN A 437 -1.78 39.85 -13.45
N ILE A 438 -2.69 39.05 -14.01
CA ILE A 438 -3.08 39.11 -15.43
C ILE A 438 -4.42 39.83 -15.67
N CYS A 439 -5.13 40.21 -14.60
CA CYS A 439 -6.34 41.03 -14.69
C CYS A 439 -6.01 42.51 -14.90
N HIS A 440 -6.73 43.15 -15.82
CA HIS A 440 -6.66 44.59 -16.09
C HIS A 440 -7.63 45.36 -15.18
N ASN A 441 -7.38 46.65 -14.95
CA ASN A 441 -8.24 47.53 -14.15
C ASN A 441 -8.53 47.10 -12.70
N LEU A 442 -7.68 46.26 -12.08
CA LEU A 442 -7.80 46.00 -10.64
C LEU A 442 -7.00 47.01 -9.82
N PRO A 443 -7.65 47.89 -9.02
CA PRO A 443 -6.94 48.82 -8.16
C PRO A 443 -6.07 48.06 -7.14
N PRO A 444 -4.88 48.58 -6.77
CA PRO A 444 -4.01 47.96 -5.76
C PRO A 444 -4.76 47.62 -4.45
N ALA A 445 -5.59 48.53 -3.96
CA ALA A 445 -6.40 48.31 -2.76
C ALA A 445 -7.33 47.09 -2.85
N LYS A 446 -7.93 46.83 -4.03
CA LYS A 446 -8.80 45.67 -4.26
C LYS A 446 -7.99 44.38 -4.38
N LYS A 447 -6.77 44.44 -4.96
CA LYS A 447 -5.84 43.30 -4.97
C LYS A 447 -5.42 42.92 -3.55
N ASP A 448 -5.15 43.90 -2.71
CA ASP A 448 -4.79 43.68 -1.30
C ASP A 448 -5.96 43.08 -0.52
N GLU A 449 -7.18 43.60 -0.71
CA GLU A 449 -8.40 43.03 -0.11
C GLU A 449 -8.60 41.56 -0.49
N ILE A 450 -8.49 41.23 -1.78
CA ILE A 450 -8.64 39.85 -2.26
C ILE A 450 -7.53 38.96 -1.68
N SER A 451 -6.29 39.45 -1.65
CA SER A 451 -5.15 38.71 -1.12
C SER A 451 -5.31 38.45 0.38
N GLN A 452 -5.81 39.42 1.15
CA GLN A 452 -6.15 39.25 2.56
C GLN A 452 -7.30 38.25 2.75
N TRP A 453 -8.35 38.32 1.93
CA TRP A 453 -9.46 37.38 1.97
C TRP A 453 -8.99 35.95 1.71
N VAL A 454 -8.16 35.75 0.67
CA VAL A 454 -7.55 34.46 0.32
C VAL A 454 -6.67 33.95 1.47
N ALA A 455 -5.81 34.80 2.03
CA ALA A 455 -4.94 34.42 3.15
C ALA A 455 -5.75 34.00 4.38
N GLN A 456 -6.83 34.73 4.71
CA GLN A 456 -7.72 34.39 5.83
C GLN A 456 -8.40 33.03 5.61
N ARG A 457 -8.87 32.73 4.39
CA ARG A 457 -9.50 31.44 4.07
C ARG A 457 -8.47 30.30 4.05
N GLY A 458 -7.24 30.57 3.61
CA GLY A 458 -6.11 29.65 3.72
C GLY A 458 -5.84 29.24 5.18
N ARG A 459 -5.87 30.20 6.12
CA ARG A 459 -5.76 29.92 7.57
C ARG A 459 -6.94 29.12 8.15
N LEU A 460 -8.07 29.09 7.47
CA LEU A 460 -9.22 28.24 7.81
C LEU A 460 -9.16 26.86 7.13
N GLY A 461 -8.06 26.55 6.43
CA GLY A 461 -7.87 25.28 5.73
C GLY A 461 -8.60 25.19 4.39
N MET A 462 -9.05 26.33 3.84
CA MET A 462 -9.73 26.37 2.55
C MET A 462 -8.73 26.56 1.42
N ARG A 463 -8.99 25.88 0.29
CA ARG A 463 -8.29 26.09 -0.98
C ARG A 463 -9.05 27.13 -1.80
N THR A 464 -8.36 27.97 -2.56
CA THR A 464 -9.00 29.06 -3.31
C THR A 464 -8.72 28.95 -4.81
N LEU A 465 -9.70 29.31 -5.64
CA LEU A 465 -9.61 29.35 -7.09
C LEU A 465 -10.16 30.68 -7.58
N ALA A 466 -9.34 31.50 -8.24
CA ALA A 466 -9.79 32.73 -8.85
C ALA A 466 -10.34 32.48 -10.25
N VAL A 467 -11.33 33.28 -10.64
CA VAL A 467 -12.01 33.21 -11.93
C VAL A 467 -12.04 34.59 -12.56
N ALA A 468 -11.65 34.65 -13.83
CA ALA A 468 -11.66 35.84 -14.64
C ALA A 468 -12.18 35.53 -16.05
N LYS A 469 -12.68 36.54 -16.75
CA LYS A 469 -13.18 36.42 -18.12
C LYS A 469 -12.61 37.51 -19.03
N LYS A 470 -12.67 37.29 -20.34
CA LYS A 470 -12.34 38.30 -21.36
C LYS A 470 -13.20 38.07 -22.59
N LYS A 471 -13.79 39.13 -23.13
CA LYS A 471 -14.46 39.08 -24.43
C LYS A 471 -13.43 39.04 -25.56
N VAL A 472 -13.67 38.16 -26.54
CA VAL A 472 -12.79 37.96 -27.68
C VAL A 472 -13.58 38.22 -28.97
N SER A 473 -12.95 38.89 -29.93
CA SER A 473 -13.59 39.32 -31.18
C SER A 473 -13.79 38.21 -32.23
N SER A 474 -13.17 37.04 -32.07
CA SER A 474 -13.29 35.92 -33.03
C SER A 474 -12.97 34.56 -32.40
N HIS A 475 -13.34 33.47 -33.09
CA HIS A 475 -12.99 32.11 -32.68
C HIS A 475 -11.47 31.91 -32.78
N LEU A 476 -10.84 31.58 -31.65
CA LEU A 476 -9.43 31.21 -31.57
C LEU A 476 -9.33 29.67 -31.54
N PRO A 477 -8.60 29.03 -32.46
CA PRO A 477 -8.37 27.58 -32.43
C PRO A 477 -7.19 27.16 -31.52
N SER A 478 -7.34 26.08 -30.74
CA SER A 478 -6.38 25.62 -29.70
C SER A 478 -5.09 24.99 -30.19
N LYS A 479 -4.98 24.65 -31.48
CA LYS A 479 -3.83 23.87 -31.99
C LYS A 479 -2.48 24.59 -31.91
N ASP A 480 -2.46 25.89 -31.61
CA ASP A 480 -1.25 26.65 -31.31
C ASP A 480 -1.31 27.22 -29.88
N ASP A 481 -0.61 26.56 -28.93
CA ASP A 481 -0.44 27.01 -27.53
C ASP A 481 -0.01 28.49 -27.43
N GLY A 482 0.71 28.98 -28.43
CA GLY A 482 1.16 30.36 -28.53
C GLY A 482 0.04 31.38 -28.70
N VAL A 483 -1.06 31.05 -29.38
CA VAL A 483 -2.17 32.00 -29.66
C VAL A 483 -3.15 32.07 -28.49
N PHE A 484 -3.50 30.93 -27.89
CA PHE A 484 -4.35 30.88 -26.70
C PHE A 484 -3.69 31.54 -25.49
N GLY A 485 -2.43 31.22 -25.20
CA GLY A 485 -1.69 31.78 -24.07
C GLY A 485 -1.46 33.29 -24.16
N GLN A 486 -1.34 33.85 -25.37
CA GLN A 486 -1.22 35.29 -25.58
C GLN A 486 -2.49 36.08 -25.20
N GLN A 487 -3.65 35.43 -25.25
CA GLN A 487 -4.94 36.04 -24.94
C GLN A 487 -5.27 36.03 -23.44
N GLU A 488 -4.51 35.30 -22.62
CA GLU A 488 -4.58 35.28 -21.15
C GLU A 488 -3.97 36.54 -20.51
N LYS A 489 -4.27 37.72 -21.07
CA LYS A 489 -3.85 39.04 -20.61
C LYS A 489 -5.03 39.98 -20.65
N GLU A 490 -5.02 40.96 -19.75
CA GLU A 490 -6.05 41.99 -19.63
C GLU A 490 -7.43 41.42 -19.31
N LEU A 491 -7.48 40.47 -18.37
CA LEU A 491 -8.72 39.82 -17.98
C LEU A 491 -9.57 40.71 -17.06
N GLU A 492 -10.88 40.55 -17.11
CA GLU A 492 -11.83 41.06 -16.14
C GLU A 492 -11.95 40.06 -14.99
N PHE A 493 -11.61 40.48 -13.78
CA PHE A 493 -11.73 39.64 -12.59
C PHE A 493 -13.20 39.53 -12.14
N LEU A 494 -13.68 38.30 -11.95
CA LEU A 494 -15.03 38.07 -11.46
C LEU A 494 -15.05 37.82 -9.95
N GLY A 495 -14.15 36.95 -9.47
CA GLY A 495 -14.16 36.55 -8.07
C GLY A 495 -13.26 35.38 -7.72
N VAL A 496 -13.37 34.93 -6.47
CA VAL A 496 -12.65 33.78 -5.91
C VAL A 496 -13.65 32.80 -5.30
N VAL A 497 -13.48 31.51 -5.59
CA VAL A 497 -14.21 30.42 -4.95
C VAL A 497 -13.31 29.78 -3.89
N ALA A 498 -13.82 29.67 -2.65
CA ALA A 498 -13.16 28.94 -1.59
C ALA A 498 -13.79 27.55 -1.43
N PHE A 499 -12.93 26.54 -1.39
CA PHE A 499 -13.26 25.14 -1.26
C PHE A 499 -12.74 24.61 0.07
N ILE A 500 -13.55 23.81 0.75
CA ILE A 500 -13.12 23.08 1.94
C ILE A 500 -13.13 21.58 1.65
N ASP A 501 -12.10 20.88 2.09
CA ASP A 501 -12.12 19.42 2.19
C ASP A 501 -12.61 19.05 3.60
N PRO A 502 -13.87 18.62 3.76
CA PRO A 502 -14.44 18.39 5.08
C PRO A 502 -13.69 17.26 5.81
N ILE A 503 -13.48 17.45 7.10
CA ILE A 503 -12.97 16.42 8.00
C ILE A 503 -14.05 15.33 8.14
N LYS A 504 -13.65 14.06 8.13
CA LYS A 504 -14.60 12.96 8.35
C LYS A 504 -15.14 13.01 9.78
N GLU A 505 -16.42 12.70 9.92
CA GLU A 505 -17.10 12.62 11.21
C GLU A 505 -16.40 11.66 12.19
N THR A 506 -15.83 10.56 11.67
CA THR A 506 -15.13 9.56 12.48
C THR A 506 -13.71 9.97 12.91
N THR A 507 -13.13 11.04 12.35
CA THR A 507 -11.73 11.40 12.60
C THR A 507 -11.50 11.86 14.04
N GLY A 508 -12.41 12.68 14.59
CA GLY A 508 -12.28 13.19 15.97
C GLY A 508 -12.28 12.07 17.00
N GLU A 509 -13.26 11.16 16.94
CA GLU A 509 -13.33 9.98 17.82
C GLU A 509 -12.09 9.09 17.69
N ALA A 510 -11.58 8.92 16.47
CA ALA A 510 -10.39 8.10 16.22
C ALA A 510 -9.12 8.71 16.82
N ILE A 511 -8.96 10.04 16.80
CA ILE A 511 -7.83 10.73 17.44
C ILE A 511 -7.89 10.56 18.96
N GLU A 512 -9.06 10.76 19.57
CA GLU A 512 -9.24 10.56 21.02
C GLU A 512 -8.92 9.11 21.43
N GLN A 513 -9.33 8.13 20.61
CA GLN A 513 -9.00 6.73 20.85
C GLN A 513 -7.51 6.43 20.68
N ALA A 514 -6.85 7.03 19.68
CA ALA A 514 -5.41 6.91 19.49
C ALA A 514 -4.65 7.48 20.70
N GLU A 515 -5.07 8.64 21.22
CA GLU A 515 -4.48 9.27 22.40
C GLU A 515 -4.66 8.40 23.66
N LYS A 516 -5.84 7.81 23.88
CA LYS A 516 -6.07 6.82 24.96
C LYS A 516 -5.20 5.58 24.84
N LEU A 517 -4.79 5.23 23.62
CA LEU A 517 -3.84 4.15 23.35
C LEU A 517 -2.38 4.65 23.40
N GLY A 518 -2.11 5.92 23.66
CA GLY A 518 -0.75 6.47 23.63
C GLY A 518 -0.11 6.44 22.24
N VAL A 519 -0.92 6.43 21.18
CA VAL A 519 -0.47 6.51 19.78
C VAL A 519 -0.45 7.97 19.36
N GLN A 520 0.72 8.50 19.02
CA GLN A 520 0.86 9.85 18.48
C GLN A 520 0.56 9.85 16.98
N ILE A 521 -0.29 10.76 16.52
CA ILE A 521 -0.60 10.89 15.09
C ILE A 521 0.23 12.04 14.52
N LYS A 522 1.03 11.76 13.49
CA LYS A 522 1.78 12.77 12.72
C LYS A 522 1.25 12.86 11.29
N ILE A 523 1.15 14.08 10.78
CA ILE A 523 0.68 14.37 9.42
C ILE A 523 1.88 14.65 8.52
N LEU A 524 2.00 13.90 7.42
CA LEU A 524 2.99 14.13 6.36
C LEU A 524 2.24 14.42 5.06
N THR A 525 2.23 15.67 4.60
CA THR A 525 1.39 16.06 3.45
C THR A 525 2.09 17.01 2.47
N GLY A 526 1.64 16.98 1.21
CA GLY A 526 2.07 17.91 0.16
C GLY A 526 1.33 19.26 0.19
N ASP A 527 0.29 19.41 1.00
CA ASP A 527 -0.45 20.66 1.14
C ASP A 527 0.39 21.80 1.72
N SER A 528 -0.11 23.03 1.56
CA SER A 528 0.55 24.20 2.13
C SER A 528 0.54 24.18 3.67
N PRO A 529 1.52 24.81 4.33
CA PRO A 529 1.58 24.86 5.78
C PRO A 529 0.32 25.41 6.45
N GLU A 530 -0.31 26.43 5.84
CA GLU A 530 -1.53 27.06 6.36
C GLU A 530 -2.70 26.08 6.37
N VAL A 531 -2.87 25.32 5.28
CA VAL A 531 -3.96 24.35 5.16
C VAL A 531 -3.74 23.16 6.09
N ALA A 532 -2.52 22.63 6.13
CA ALA A 532 -2.17 21.51 6.99
C ALA A 532 -2.32 21.87 8.48
N GLY A 533 -1.82 23.05 8.88
CA GLY A 533 -1.93 23.58 10.23
C GLY A 533 -3.36 23.84 10.67
N ALA A 534 -4.18 24.44 9.81
CA ALA A 534 -5.60 24.68 10.11
C ALA A 534 -6.37 23.38 10.37
N VAL A 535 -6.15 22.35 9.55
CA VAL A 535 -6.80 21.05 9.72
C VAL A 535 -6.31 20.36 11.00
N ALA A 536 -5.01 20.35 11.25
CA ALA A 536 -4.44 19.75 12.46
C ALA A 536 -4.90 20.45 13.74
N PHE A 537 -4.97 21.77 13.73
CA PHE A 537 -5.48 22.57 14.85
C PHE A 537 -6.96 22.27 15.11
N LYS A 538 -7.79 22.22 14.06
CA LYS A 538 -9.22 21.87 14.18
C LYS A 538 -9.45 20.45 14.70
N LEU A 539 -8.50 19.54 14.46
CA LEU A 539 -8.50 18.16 14.94
C LEU A 539 -7.91 18.02 16.37
N GLY A 540 -7.39 19.10 16.97
CA GLY A 540 -6.77 19.06 18.30
C GLY A 540 -5.37 18.44 18.32
N LEU A 541 -4.74 18.19 17.17
CA LEU A 541 -3.40 17.58 17.08
C LEU A 541 -2.27 18.58 17.41
N ILE A 542 -2.53 19.88 17.25
CA ILE A 542 -1.61 20.97 17.56
C ILE A 542 -2.36 22.09 18.29
N LYS A 543 -1.63 22.89 19.09
CA LYS A 543 -2.20 23.96 19.91
C LYS A 543 -2.33 25.28 19.15
N GLN A 544 -1.52 25.47 18.11
CA GLN A 544 -1.50 26.68 17.29
C GLN A 544 -1.37 26.27 15.81
N PRO A 545 -2.13 26.88 14.88
CA PRO A 545 -2.05 26.56 13.44
C PRO A 545 -0.65 26.71 12.83
N GLU A 546 0.22 27.51 13.43
CA GLU A 546 1.58 27.79 12.97
C GLU A 546 2.59 26.69 13.38
N GLN A 547 2.19 25.71 14.19
CA GLN A 547 3.02 24.57 14.62
C GLN A 547 3.17 23.54 13.49
N VAL A 548 3.68 24.00 12.35
CA VAL A 548 3.89 23.22 11.13
C VAL A 548 5.31 23.44 10.64
N VAL A 549 5.97 22.37 10.21
CA VAL A 549 7.31 22.43 9.61
C VAL A 549 7.18 22.14 8.11
N SER A 550 7.73 23.00 7.26
CA SER A 550 7.82 22.71 5.84
C SER A 550 8.95 21.72 5.55
N GLY A 551 8.81 20.91 4.50
CA GLY A 551 9.85 19.99 4.04
C GLY A 551 11.20 20.69 3.79
N GLU A 552 11.16 21.85 3.12
CA GLU A 552 12.35 22.69 2.87
C GLU A 552 13.04 23.13 4.17
N LYS A 553 12.28 23.61 5.16
CA LYS A 553 12.83 24.01 6.46
C LYS A 553 13.45 22.82 7.20
N PHE A 554 12.86 21.64 7.08
CA PHE A 554 13.39 20.41 7.67
C PHE A 554 14.73 20.00 7.04
N GLU A 555 14.84 20.10 5.72
CA GLU A 555 16.04 19.72 4.96
C GLU A 555 17.22 20.67 5.21
N CYS A 556 16.98 21.96 5.40
CA CYS A 556 18.04 22.93 5.72
C CYS A 556 18.69 22.72 7.11
N LEU A 557 18.15 21.85 7.96
CA LEU A 557 18.68 21.59 9.30
C LEU A 557 19.76 20.51 9.27
N ASN A 558 20.72 20.60 10.20
CA ASN A 558 21.68 19.52 10.39
C ASN A 558 21.02 18.27 11.02
N ALA A 559 21.64 17.11 10.87
CA ALA A 559 21.07 15.82 11.32
C ALA A 559 20.70 15.79 12.82
N LYS A 560 21.46 16.49 13.68
CA LYS A 560 21.17 16.57 15.12
C LYS A 560 19.89 17.38 15.40
N LYS A 561 19.75 18.56 14.78
CA LYS A 561 18.56 19.40 14.92
C LYS A 561 17.34 18.77 14.24
N GLN A 562 17.54 18.03 13.15
CA GLN A 562 16.48 17.22 12.55
C GLN A 562 15.93 16.23 13.58
N ARG A 563 16.79 15.40 14.21
CA ARG A 563 16.37 14.45 15.26
C ARG A 563 15.56 15.11 16.40
N GLU A 564 16.02 16.26 16.90
CA GLU A 564 15.30 17.00 17.95
C GLU A 564 13.93 17.51 17.47
N LEU A 565 13.88 18.05 16.24
CA LEU A 565 12.67 18.63 15.68
C LEU A 565 11.58 17.60 15.38
N ILE A 566 11.94 16.41 14.91
CA ILE A 566 10.95 15.42 14.47
C ILE A 566 10.14 14.88 15.66
N ASN A 567 10.78 14.78 16.83
CA ASN A 567 10.11 14.37 18.05
C ASN A 567 9.06 15.40 18.51
N GLN A 568 9.32 16.69 18.32
CA GLN A 568 8.42 17.78 18.74
C GLN A 568 7.36 18.14 17.68
N THR A 569 7.58 17.77 16.42
CA THR A 569 6.73 18.21 15.30
C THR A 569 5.63 17.20 15.01
N THR A 570 4.39 17.68 14.96
CA THR A 570 3.21 16.85 14.61
C THR A 570 2.86 16.93 13.13
N VAL A 571 3.12 18.07 12.48
CA VAL A 571 2.67 18.33 11.10
C VAL A 571 3.82 18.77 10.23
N PHE A 572 4.04 18.01 9.15
CA PHE A 572 4.95 18.36 8.08
C PHE A 572 4.19 18.64 6.80
N ALA A 573 4.44 19.80 6.20
CA ALA A 573 3.75 20.30 5.02
C ALA A 573 4.72 20.49 3.83
N ARG A 574 4.20 20.43 2.60
CA ARG A 574 4.99 20.44 1.36
C ARG A 574 6.17 19.45 1.38
N VAL A 575 5.92 18.24 1.89
CA VAL A 575 6.96 17.22 2.03
C VAL A 575 7.11 16.45 0.72
N SER A 576 8.33 16.40 0.18
CA SER A 576 8.65 15.56 -0.98
C SER A 576 8.71 14.06 -0.60
N PRO A 577 8.63 13.14 -1.57
CA PRO A 577 8.78 11.71 -1.31
C PRO A 577 10.08 11.35 -0.56
N GLU A 578 11.20 11.96 -0.96
CA GLU A 578 12.52 11.75 -0.36
C GLU A 578 12.56 12.27 1.09
N GLN A 579 11.93 13.42 1.32
CA GLN A 579 11.80 13.99 2.67
C GLN A 579 10.90 13.13 3.56
N LYS A 580 9.81 12.55 3.03
CA LYS A 580 8.98 11.59 3.78
C LYS A 580 9.79 10.38 4.22
N PHE A 581 10.56 9.80 3.29
CA PHE A 581 11.47 8.69 3.58
C PHE A 581 12.42 9.06 4.73
N LYS A 582 13.06 10.23 4.65
CA LYS A 582 14.02 10.66 5.68
C LYS A 582 13.37 10.89 7.05
N ILE A 583 12.17 11.47 7.08
CA ILE A 583 11.42 11.69 8.33
C ILE A 583 11.07 10.35 8.98
N ILE A 584 10.60 9.37 8.19
CA ILE A 584 10.23 8.04 8.70
C ILE A 584 11.46 7.28 9.17
N GLU A 585 12.56 7.31 8.41
CA GLU A 585 13.83 6.67 8.79
C GLU A 585 14.32 7.16 10.16
N LEU A 586 14.27 8.47 10.40
CA LEU A 586 14.71 9.06 11.67
C LEU A 586 13.74 8.79 12.83
N LEU A 587 12.44 8.66 12.55
CA LEU A 587 11.44 8.30 13.55
C LEU A 587 11.57 6.83 13.98
N GLU A 588 11.87 5.93 13.04
CA GLU A 588 12.10 4.50 13.25
C GLU A 588 13.31 4.22 14.16
N GLU A 589 14.28 5.13 14.27
CA GLU A 589 15.42 4.96 15.18
C GLU A 589 15.00 4.80 16.66
N GLN A 590 13.82 5.31 17.05
CA GLN A 590 13.39 5.41 18.45
C GLN A 590 12.00 4.84 18.72
N ASN A 591 11.20 4.58 17.68
CA ASN A 591 9.77 4.29 17.81
C ASN A 591 9.33 3.29 16.74
N GLU A 592 8.27 2.52 17.03
CA GLU A 592 7.61 1.70 16.02
C GLU A 592 6.62 2.55 15.24
N ILE A 593 6.89 2.78 13.94
CA ILE A 593 6.11 3.68 13.10
C ILE A 593 5.13 2.88 12.24
N GLY A 594 3.86 3.26 12.33
CA GLY A 594 2.89 2.94 11.30
C GLY A 594 2.90 4.03 10.23
N PHE A 595 3.09 3.68 8.96
CA PHE A 595 3.00 4.66 7.88
C PHE A 595 1.87 4.29 6.90
N LEU A 596 0.93 5.21 6.71
CA LEU A 596 -0.11 5.10 5.68
C LEU A 596 0.33 5.81 4.39
N GLY A 597 0.65 5.01 3.38
CA GLY A 597 1.00 5.46 2.02
C GLY A 597 -0.03 5.01 0.99
N GLU A 598 -0.06 5.68 -0.16
CA GLU A 598 -0.97 5.32 -1.26
C GLU A 598 -0.32 5.37 -2.64
N GLY A 599 0.63 6.29 -2.82
CA GLY A 599 1.25 6.53 -4.11
C GLY A 599 2.52 5.71 -4.31
N ILE A 600 2.96 5.66 -5.57
CA ILE A 600 4.28 5.15 -5.99
C ILE A 600 5.40 5.77 -5.15
N ASN A 601 5.27 7.07 -4.94
CA ASN A 601 6.21 7.90 -4.22
C ASN A 601 6.33 7.55 -2.73
N ASP A 602 5.32 6.89 -2.16
CA ASP A 602 5.33 6.46 -0.76
C ASP A 602 5.97 5.08 -0.58
N ALA A 603 6.23 4.32 -1.66
CA ALA A 603 6.74 2.95 -1.58
C ALA A 603 8.09 2.81 -0.84
N PRO A 604 9.10 3.70 -1.04
CA PRO A 604 10.33 3.63 -0.27
C PRO A 604 10.10 3.82 1.24
N ALA A 605 9.24 4.78 1.59
CA ALA A 605 8.86 5.10 2.96
C ALA A 605 8.04 3.99 3.63
N LEU A 606 7.16 3.32 2.88
CA LEU A 606 6.45 2.11 3.34
C LEU A 606 7.47 1.04 3.71
N LYS A 607 8.35 0.66 2.78
CA LYS A 607 9.29 -0.45 2.95
C LYS A 607 10.19 -0.37 4.20
N ILE A 608 10.52 0.84 4.67
CA ILE A 608 11.34 1.05 5.87
C ILE A 608 10.54 1.17 7.16
N SER A 609 9.24 1.44 7.09
CA SER A 609 8.40 1.57 8.28
C SER A 609 8.21 0.23 8.97
N SER A 610 8.12 0.24 10.30
CA SER A 610 7.83 -0.93 11.13
C SER A 610 6.52 -1.59 10.71
N VAL A 611 5.52 -0.77 10.35
CA VAL A 611 4.24 -1.26 9.83
C VAL A 611 3.79 -0.45 8.62
N SER A 612 3.83 -1.10 7.47
CA SER A 612 3.37 -0.51 6.21
C SER A 612 1.86 -0.66 6.03
N LEU A 613 1.13 0.46 6.04
CA LEU A 613 -0.32 0.51 5.86
C LEU A 613 -0.65 1.11 4.48
N VAL A 614 -1.59 0.50 3.76
CA VAL A 614 -2.12 1.06 2.51
C VAL A 614 -3.63 0.90 2.43
N VAL A 615 -4.28 1.66 1.56
CA VAL A 615 -5.70 1.45 1.24
C VAL A 615 -5.85 0.48 0.08
N GLN A 616 -7.01 -0.19 -0.01
CA GLN A 616 -7.32 -1.10 -1.10
C GLN A 616 -7.15 -0.46 -2.50
N GLY A 617 -7.41 0.85 -2.64
CA GLY A 617 -7.27 1.60 -3.89
C GLY A 617 -5.87 2.20 -4.16
N ALA A 618 -4.86 1.88 -3.36
CA ALA A 618 -3.49 2.39 -3.54
C ALA A 618 -2.83 1.87 -4.83
N ALA A 619 -1.75 2.54 -5.26
CA ALA A 619 -0.93 2.06 -6.38
C ALA A 619 -0.41 0.64 -6.10
N ASP A 620 -0.25 -0.17 -7.16
CA ASP A 620 0.17 -1.57 -7.00
C ASP A 620 1.49 -1.71 -6.25
N ILE A 621 2.47 -0.87 -6.58
CA ILE A 621 3.78 -0.85 -5.90
C ILE A 621 3.66 -0.54 -4.40
N ALA A 622 2.74 0.34 -4.01
CA ALA A 622 2.48 0.61 -2.60
C ALA A 622 1.82 -0.60 -1.93
N ARG A 623 0.86 -1.26 -2.60
CA ARG A 623 0.20 -2.47 -2.07
C ARG A 623 1.14 -3.64 -1.90
N ASP A 624 2.09 -3.82 -2.80
CA ASP A 624 3.07 -4.91 -2.70
C ASP A 624 4.04 -4.68 -1.52
N ALA A 625 4.49 -3.44 -1.33
CA ALA A 625 5.33 -3.04 -0.21
C ALA A 625 4.62 -3.10 1.16
N ALA A 626 3.28 -3.12 1.19
CA ALA A 626 2.51 -3.05 2.43
C ALA A 626 2.44 -4.37 3.23
N ASP A 627 2.30 -4.24 4.55
CA ASP A 627 1.98 -5.34 5.47
C ASP A 627 0.49 -5.49 5.71
N ILE A 628 -0.23 -4.36 5.67
CA ILE A 628 -1.65 -4.26 5.99
C ILE A 628 -2.37 -3.46 4.92
N VAL A 629 -3.49 -4.00 4.47
CA VAL A 629 -4.40 -3.39 3.50
C VAL A 629 -5.70 -3.00 4.19
N LEU A 630 -6.04 -1.72 4.17
CA LEU A 630 -7.27 -1.15 4.71
C LEU A 630 -8.35 -1.19 3.62
N LEU A 631 -9.45 -1.91 3.87
CA LEU A 631 -10.58 -1.96 2.93
C LEU A 631 -11.38 -0.65 2.91
N GLN A 632 -11.16 0.22 3.89
CA GLN A 632 -11.73 1.56 3.93
C GLN A 632 -10.66 2.54 4.39
N LYS A 633 -10.46 3.60 3.59
CA LYS A 633 -9.60 4.72 3.95
C LYS A 633 -10.23 5.47 5.14
N SER A 634 -9.78 5.23 6.36
CA SER A 634 -10.29 5.89 7.57
C SER A 634 -9.31 5.72 8.72
N LEU A 635 -9.05 6.81 9.46
CA LEU A 635 -8.23 6.77 10.67
C LEU A 635 -8.82 5.80 11.72
N LYS A 636 -10.16 5.76 11.85
CA LYS A 636 -10.86 4.86 12.80
C LYS A 636 -10.49 3.40 12.56
N VAL A 637 -10.45 2.99 11.30
CA VAL A 637 -10.12 1.60 10.89
C VAL A 637 -8.69 1.23 11.30
N ILE A 638 -7.76 2.17 11.19
CA ILE A 638 -6.36 1.96 11.61
C ILE A 638 -6.29 1.81 13.14
N VAL A 639 -6.91 2.72 13.88
CA VAL A 639 -6.91 2.71 15.35
C VAL A 639 -7.59 1.45 15.90
N ASP A 640 -8.70 1.02 15.29
CA ASP A 640 -9.38 -0.24 15.59
C ASP A 640 -8.46 -1.46 15.34
N GLY A 641 -7.64 -1.40 14.30
CA GLY A 641 -6.58 -2.37 14.00
C GLY A 641 -5.51 -2.43 15.09
N ILE A 642 -4.95 -1.28 15.47
CA ILE A 642 -3.95 -1.17 16.56
C ILE A 642 -4.50 -1.76 17.86
N LYS A 643 -5.74 -1.41 18.23
CA LYS A 643 -6.42 -1.94 19.41
C LYS A 643 -6.56 -3.47 19.38
N GLU A 644 -6.94 -4.03 18.24
CA GLU A 644 -7.04 -5.49 18.08
C GLU A 644 -5.66 -6.15 18.15
N GLY A 645 -4.63 -5.55 17.53
CA GLY A 645 -3.25 -6.05 17.58
C GLY A 645 -2.73 -6.14 19.02
N ARG A 646 -2.94 -5.09 19.81
CA ARG A 646 -2.60 -5.08 21.24
C ARG A 646 -3.39 -6.12 22.03
N SER A 647 -4.66 -6.34 21.72
CA SER A 647 -5.47 -7.37 22.38
C SER A 647 -4.91 -8.77 22.11
N VAL A 648 -4.58 -9.06 20.84
CA VAL A 648 -3.99 -10.34 20.43
C VAL A 648 -2.64 -10.54 21.11
N PHE A 649 -1.79 -9.52 21.12
CA PHE A 649 -0.49 -9.56 21.80
C PHE A 649 -0.64 -9.81 23.30
N ALA A 650 -1.48 -9.04 23.99
CA ALA A 650 -1.72 -9.19 25.43
C ALA A 650 -2.24 -10.59 25.79
N ASN A 651 -3.17 -11.14 25.00
CA ASN A 651 -3.70 -12.49 25.22
C ASN A 651 -2.64 -13.56 25.00
N THR A 652 -1.80 -13.37 23.98
CA THR A 652 -0.68 -14.27 23.69
C THR A 652 0.30 -14.27 24.87
N ILE A 653 0.74 -13.11 25.34
CA ILE A 653 1.64 -12.98 26.50
C ILE A 653 1.04 -13.57 27.78
N LYS A 654 -0.26 -13.38 28.04
CA LYS A 654 -0.94 -14.00 29.19
C LYS A 654 -0.83 -15.52 29.15
N TYR A 655 -1.04 -16.12 27.97
CA TYR A 655 -0.89 -17.56 27.79
C TYR A 655 0.55 -18.02 28.01
N ILE A 656 1.54 -17.30 27.46
CA ILE A 656 2.96 -17.63 27.68
C ILE A 656 3.29 -17.61 29.16
N LYS A 657 2.92 -16.55 29.87
CA LYS A 657 3.17 -16.40 31.31
C LYS A 657 2.52 -17.51 32.12
N ALA A 658 1.25 -17.85 31.84
CA ALA A 658 0.54 -18.92 32.54
C ALA A 658 1.19 -20.30 32.28
N THR A 659 1.51 -20.60 31.03
CA THR A 659 2.15 -21.87 30.64
C THR A 659 3.52 -22.01 31.28
N MET A 660 4.32 -20.94 31.25
CA MET A 660 5.63 -20.94 31.88
C MET A 660 5.57 -21.07 33.39
N ALA A 661 4.63 -20.40 34.07
CA ALA A 661 4.45 -20.54 35.50
C ALA A 661 4.13 -21.99 35.87
N SER A 662 3.29 -22.66 35.07
CA SER A 662 3.00 -24.09 35.24
C SER A 662 4.23 -24.97 34.99
N ASN A 663 4.96 -24.76 33.89
CA ASN A 663 6.14 -25.55 33.55
C ASN A 663 7.25 -25.39 34.59
N PHE A 664 7.44 -24.17 35.12
CA PHE A 664 8.41 -23.89 36.17
C PHE A 664 8.04 -24.56 37.49
N GLY A 665 6.75 -24.54 37.86
CA GLY A 665 6.25 -25.23 39.05
C GLY A 665 6.21 -26.76 38.94
N ASN A 666 6.26 -27.31 37.72
CA ASN A 666 6.45 -28.75 37.51
C ASN A 666 7.93 -29.16 37.57
N PHE A 667 8.84 -28.20 37.45
CA PHE A 667 10.27 -28.45 37.35
C PHE A 667 11.01 -28.29 38.69
N TYR A 668 10.62 -27.30 39.49
CA TYR A 668 11.07 -27.06 40.87
C TYR A 668 9.99 -27.48 41.84
#